data_AF-A0A1M3LVN9-F1
#
_entry.id   AF-A0A1M3LVN9-F1
#
_cell.length_a   1.000
_cell.length_b   1.000
_cell.length_c   1.000
_cell.angle_alpha   90.00
_cell.angle_beta   90.00
_cell.angle_gamma   90.00
#
_symmetry.space_group_name_H-M   'P 1'
#
loop_
_entity.id
_entity.type
_entity.pdbx_description
1 polymer ?
#
loop_
_entity_poly.entity_id
_entity_poly.type
_entity_poly.pdbx_seq_one_letter_code
_entity_poly.pdbx_strand_id
1 'polypeptide(L)'
;MTAGPILARFVVPVWGRAYIDLMTRVMIPSLLAPNNIPAVSGGMKVEFIFVTQAASRPDIESAEAVIKLSKYANIDFLYIDKYFSNNYGMILTRAYFDSIIKYADSARDYHYFFFNVDTVISNGSLLSVLKYLEQGKSLLFSPGLRVNTQQFFEDIADRREQDSTVLSIGSRELAAIALKNIHATVLAQRLTHQFSYLLRPYQFYWQERPEVMHISAFLMANICFKPTAIPTEPTCFIDYCISEAFCPGQEITVIQDSDEFLLIEPQAERWMKDELRCGHMTEDECIAFFSNWVTPQHIVLGQPIVTIHADELTDGDRRTAAESARQAQRMARQMKPQPYRDHPYWKAALAAEQQALSRQKSAASDTSPQRPTLAAPITPVPSLKADRSLPHRVYNMLFGTAPKPRWFHPFRVQFDPILSFFARHQTARKLVLLLDAGGNTWYVPENDATQKTYRLLQLDTLLEIDKEKRTAVGDQLMEDMAQAECIFIYVPDRSLLEHPALIKFLETRLPRQCQLGVCYAGELSAFVLAHEDSLQPVQRIMQNGTLQGKVTFSGHPLELLTARLLSQAILHLVKIKSAASAATGGLASAFYLLLAALSVAASLPFVALKTRFVKQRAYAGANCIFFELAPMVKSLPSESDAP
;
A
#
# COMPACT_ATOMS: atom_id res chain seq x y z
N MET A 1 33.06 -8.22 -37.18
CA MET A 1 31.83 -7.59 -37.71
C MET A 1 31.25 -6.78 -36.57
N THR A 2 31.17 -5.46 -36.69
CA THR A 2 30.44 -4.65 -35.70
C THR A 2 28.96 -4.99 -35.83
N ALA A 3 28.32 -5.45 -34.75
CA ALA A 3 26.87 -5.62 -34.76
C ALA A 3 26.22 -4.30 -35.19
N GLY A 4 25.20 -4.35 -36.04
CA GLY A 4 24.44 -3.17 -36.42
C GLY A 4 23.80 -2.49 -35.19
N PRO A 5 23.30 -1.26 -35.32
CA PRO A 5 22.64 -0.57 -34.20
C PRO A 5 21.44 -1.36 -33.71
N ILE A 6 21.18 -1.31 -32.40
CA ILE A 6 19.99 -1.91 -31.80
C ILE A 6 18.76 -1.12 -32.29
N LEU A 7 17.78 -1.81 -32.83
CA LEU A 7 16.52 -1.21 -33.26
C LEU A 7 15.56 -1.13 -32.05
N ALA A 8 15.03 0.05 -31.75
CA ALA A 8 14.19 0.28 -30.59
C ALA A 8 12.94 1.11 -30.91
N ARG A 9 11.79 0.68 -30.40
CA ARG A 9 10.49 1.35 -30.53
C ARG A 9 9.92 1.65 -29.16
N PHE A 10 9.76 2.93 -28.86
CA PHE A 10 9.12 3.42 -27.64
C PHE A 10 7.64 3.62 -27.93
N VAL A 11 6.80 2.81 -27.31
CA VAL A 11 5.35 2.91 -27.44
C VAL A 11 4.82 3.72 -26.26
N VAL A 12 4.12 4.82 -26.57
CA VAL A 12 3.62 5.76 -25.57
C VAL A 12 2.12 6.00 -25.81
N PRO A 13 1.25 5.30 -25.07
CA PRO A 13 -0.18 5.59 -25.09
C PRO A 13 -0.47 6.91 -24.37
N VAL A 14 -1.04 7.87 -25.09
CA VAL A 14 -1.31 9.22 -24.60
C VAL A 14 -2.60 9.76 -25.19
N TRP A 15 -3.56 10.15 -24.36
CA TRP A 15 -4.81 10.75 -24.83
C TRP A 15 -5.38 11.72 -23.81
N GLY A 16 -5.99 12.81 -24.28
CA GLY A 16 -6.54 13.85 -23.42
C GLY A 16 -5.50 14.83 -22.88
N ARG A 17 -5.95 16.07 -22.65
CA ARG A 17 -5.07 17.21 -22.41
C ARG A 17 -4.15 17.03 -21.19
N ALA A 18 -4.71 16.58 -20.06
CA ALA A 18 -3.95 16.39 -18.83
C ALA A 18 -2.79 15.39 -18.98
N TYR A 19 -2.98 14.34 -19.77
CA TYR A 19 -1.97 13.33 -20.03
C TYR A 19 -0.91 13.81 -21.04
N ILE A 20 -1.30 14.60 -22.04
CA ILE A 20 -0.35 15.27 -22.94
C ILE A 20 0.51 16.26 -22.16
N ASP A 21 -0.09 17.07 -21.29
CA ASP A 21 0.65 18.01 -20.43
C ASP A 21 1.60 17.25 -19.50
N LEU A 22 1.18 16.13 -18.91
CA LEU A 22 2.04 15.32 -18.06
C LEU A 22 3.22 14.69 -18.82
N MET A 23 2.95 14.13 -19.99
CA MET A 23 3.96 13.55 -20.87
C MET A 23 5.03 14.58 -21.25
N THR A 24 4.58 15.74 -21.73
CA THR A 24 5.45 16.78 -22.28
C THR A 24 6.19 17.55 -21.20
N ARG A 25 5.60 17.67 -20.01
CA ARG A 25 6.27 18.28 -18.87
C ARG A 25 7.21 17.31 -18.19
N VAL A 26 6.88 16.04 -18.01
CA VAL A 26 7.62 15.18 -17.06
C VAL A 26 8.30 14.03 -17.78
N MET A 27 7.53 13.16 -18.42
CA MET A 27 8.06 11.90 -18.95
C MET A 27 9.09 12.13 -20.06
N ILE A 28 8.76 12.88 -21.11
CA ILE A 28 9.70 13.17 -22.22
C ILE A 28 10.94 13.92 -21.71
N PRO A 29 10.83 14.96 -20.88
CA PRO A 29 12.00 15.60 -20.29
C PRO A 29 12.92 14.66 -19.51
N SER A 30 12.40 13.66 -18.80
CA SER A 30 13.25 12.66 -18.13
C SER A 30 13.96 11.73 -19.12
N LEU A 31 13.31 11.39 -20.25
CA LEU A 31 13.91 10.63 -21.35
C LEU A 31 14.99 11.44 -22.08
N LEU A 32 14.87 12.77 -22.10
CA LEU A 32 15.83 13.70 -22.71
C LEU A 32 17.00 14.08 -21.80
N ALA A 33 17.10 13.52 -20.60
CA ALA A 33 18.28 13.70 -19.76
C ALA A 33 19.56 13.25 -20.52
N PRO A 34 20.72 13.90 -20.31
CA PRO A 34 21.92 13.68 -21.13
C PRO A 34 22.35 12.22 -21.28
N ASN A 35 22.19 11.39 -20.25
CA ASN A 35 22.58 9.98 -20.25
C ASN A 35 21.41 9.02 -20.59
N ASN A 36 20.31 9.53 -21.17
CA ASN A 36 19.17 8.73 -21.63
C ASN A 36 19.10 8.71 -23.17
N ILE A 37 17.97 9.11 -23.79
CA ILE A 37 17.78 9.06 -25.26
C ILE A 37 18.95 9.70 -26.02
N PRO A 38 19.45 10.90 -25.64
CA PRO A 38 20.60 11.52 -26.30
C PRO A 38 21.88 10.67 -26.27
N ALA A 39 22.15 9.95 -25.18
CA ALA A 39 23.33 9.10 -25.06
C ALA A 39 23.19 7.78 -25.82
N VAL A 40 22.00 7.19 -25.85
CA VAL A 40 21.80 5.88 -26.48
C VAL A 40 21.52 5.97 -27.98
N SER A 41 21.17 7.13 -28.53
CA SER A 41 20.87 7.28 -29.97
C SER A 41 22.06 6.99 -30.90
N GLY A 42 23.29 6.96 -30.37
CA GLY A 42 24.48 6.51 -31.12
C GLY A 42 24.58 4.98 -31.27
N GLY A 43 24.06 4.22 -30.30
CA GLY A 43 24.03 2.76 -30.31
C GLY A 43 22.66 2.16 -30.68
N MET A 44 21.62 2.97 -30.60
CA MET A 44 20.23 2.59 -30.87
C MET A 44 19.63 3.44 -31.99
N LYS A 45 18.96 2.79 -32.94
CA LYS A 45 18.03 3.48 -33.84
C LYS A 45 16.68 3.59 -33.14
N VAL A 46 16.31 4.80 -32.74
CA VAL A 46 15.15 5.06 -31.90
C VAL A 46 13.94 5.51 -32.73
N GLU A 47 12.80 4.86 -32.50
CA GLU A 47 11.49 5.24 -33.01
C GLU A 47 10.52 5.45 -31.84
N PHE A 48 9.69 6.49 -31.89
CA PHE A 48 8.60 6.74 -30.94
C PHE A 48 7.27 6.57 -31.64
N ILE A 49 6.37 5.80 -31.03
CA ILE A 49 5.01 5.59 -31.49
C ILE A 49 4.07 6.16 -30.44
N PHE A 50 3.54 7.35 -30.71
CA PHE A 50 2.49 7.92 -29.88
C PHE A 50 1.15 7.29 -30.23
N VAL A 51 0.57 6.55 -29.29
CA VAL A 51 -0.72 5.90 -29.46
C VAL A 51 -1.81 6.80 -28.88
N THR A 52 -2.55 7.51 -29.73
CA THR A 52 -3.34 8.69 -29.33
C THR A 52 -4.64 8.83 -30.11
N GLN A 53 -5.47 9.82 -29.77
CA GLN A 53 -6.63 10.22 -30.58
C GLN A 53 -6.17 11.13 -31.71
N ALA A 54 -6.78 11.05 -32.90
CA ALA A 54 -6.41 11.89 -34.04
C ALA A 54 -6.43 13.40 -33.70
N ALA A 55 -7.40 13.83 -32.87
CA ALA A 55 -7.54 15.21 -32.42
C ALA A 55 -6.40 15.68 -31.49
N SER A 56 -5.68 14.78 -30.84
CA SER A 56 -4.59 15.10 -29.91
C SER A 56 -3.22 15.27 -30.60
N ARG A 57 -3.11 14.84 -31.87
CA ARG A 57 -1.83 14.90 -32.60
C ARG A 57 -1.24 16.32 -32.71
N PRO A 58 -1.99 17.37 -33.08
CA PRO A 58 -1.42 18.71 -33.20
C PRO A 58 -0.83 19.23 -31.87
N ASP A 59 -1.48 18.93 -30.74
CA ASP A 59 -0.98 19.29 -29.41
C ASP A 59 0.32 18.57 -29.06
N ILE A 60 0.48 17.30 -29.49
CA ILE A 60 1.69 16.52 -29.27
C ILE A 60 2.83 17.00 -30.16
N GLU A 61 2.57 17.19 -31.47
CA GLU A 61 3.59 17.61 -32.44
C GLU A 61 4.13 19.03 -32.16
N SER A 62 3.28 19.92 -31.63
CA SER A 62 3.66 21.29 -31.31
C SER A 62 4.37 21.45 -29.96
N ALA A 63 4.43 20.40 -29.14
CA ALA A 63 5.08 20.47 -27.84
C ALA A 63 6.61 20.55 -27.97
N GLU A 64 7.23 21.53 -27.30
CA GLU A 64 8.69 21.78 -27.39
C GLU A 64 9.54 20.55 -27.02
N ALA A 65 9.14 19.80 -25.99
CA ALA A 65 9.82 18.56 -25.59
C ALA A 65 9.77 17.48 -26.69
N VAL A 66 8.67 17.39 -27.44
CA VAL A 66 8.53 16.43 -28.57
C VAL A 66 9.38 16.89 -29.77
N ILE A 67 9.44 18.19 -30.04
CA ILE A 67 10.32 18.76 -31.07
C ILE A 67 11.80 18.50 -30.72
N LYS A 68 12.18 18.60 -29.44
CA LYS A 68 13.54 18.26 -28.99
C LYS A 68 13.80 16.76 -29.14
N LEU A 69 12.83 15.91 -28.82
CA LEU A 69 12.90 14.46 -29.00
C LEU A 69 13.08 14.04 -30.46
N SER A 70 12.45 14.74 -31.41
CA SER A 70 12.55 14.41 -32.85
C SER A 70 13.96 14.57 -33.42
N LYS A 71 14.89 15.18 -32.68
CA LYS A 71 16.32 15.24 -33.05
C LYS A 71 17.04 13.90 -32.86
N TYR A 72 16.51 13.04 -31.99
CA TYR A 72 17.12 11.77 -31.60
C TYR A 72 16.33 10.54 -32.07
N ALA A 73 15.05 10.73 -32.42
CA ALA A 73 14.15 9.65 -32.75
C ALA A 73 13.21 9.99 -33.90
N ASN A 74 12.84 8.97 -34.68
CA ASN A 74 11.73 9.08 -35.62
C ASN A 74 10.41 9.04 -34.86
N ILE A 75 9.44 9.88 -35.23
CA ILE A 75 8.13 9.96 -34.57
C ILE A 75 7.05 9.44 -35.53
N ASP A 76 6.23 8.51 -35.04
CA ASP A 76 5.03 8.02 -35.71
C ASP A 76 3.83 8.03 -34.74
N PHE A 77 2.64 7.92 -35.29
CA PHE A 77 1.37 7.92 -34.57
C PHE A 77 0.56 6.68 -34.89
N LEU A 78 -0.14 6.15 -33.88
CA LEU A 78 -1.18 5.15 -34.03
C LEU A 78 -2.47 5.70 -33.40
N TYR A 79 -3.56 5.68 -34.16
CA TYR A 79 -4.82 6.25 -33.73
C TYR A 79 -5.74 5.22 -33.07
N ILE A 80 -6.26 5.56 -31.89
CA ILE A 80 -7.12 4.68 -31.07
C ILE A 80 -8.61 5.03 -31.13
N ASP A 81 -8.99 5.99 -31.97
CA ASP A 81 -10.36 6.53 -32.06
C ASP A 81 -11.43 5.42 -32.21
N LYS A 82 -11.10 4.32 -32.89
CA LYS A 82 -12.03 3.20 -33.18
C LYS A 82 -12.39 2.33 -31.97
N TYR A 83 -11.61 2.35 -30.88
CA TYR A 83 -11.84 1.52 -29.69
C TYR A 83 -11.70 2.30 -28.38
N PHE A 84 -11.81 3.62 -28.45
CA PHE A 84 -11.80 4.46 -27.26
C PHE A 84 -13.03 4.16 -26.40
N SER A 85 -12.82 3.60 -25.20
CA SER A 85 -13.87 3.22 -24.26
C SER A 85 -13.60 3.78 -22.86
N ASN A 86 -14.48 3.52 -21.89
CA ASN A 86 -14.22 3.91 -20.50
C ASN A 86 -13.33 2.91 -19.75
N ASN A 87 -12.91 1.81 -20.39
CA ASN A 87 -12.06 0.83 -19.73
C ASN A 87 -10.58 1.13 -19.99
N TYR A 88 -9.98 1.90 -19.09
CA TYR A 88 -8.57 2.31 -19.16
C TYR A 88 -7.62 1.13 -19.44
N GLY A 89 -7.79 0.02 -18.70
CA GLY A 89 -6.92 -1.16 -18.86
C GLY A 89 -7.03 -1.80 -20.24
N MET A 90 -8.22 -1.81 -20.84
CA MET A 90 -8.43 -2.35 -22.18
C MET A 90 -7.85 -1.43 -23.27
N ILE A 91 -8.05 -0.11 -23.15
CA ILE A 91 -7.45 0.85 -24.08
C ILE A 91 -5.92 0.73 -24.03
N LEU A 92 -5.34 0.70 -22.83
CA LEU A 92 -3.89 0.61 -22.66
C LEU A 92 -3.34 -0.69 -23.25
N THR A 93 -4.02 -1.82 -22.99
CA THR A 93 -3.67 -3.12 -23.55
C THR A 93 -3.73 -3.11 -25.09
N ARG A 94 -4.82 -2.59 -25.66
CA ARG A 94 -4.97 -2.47 -27.12
C ARG A 94 -3.96 -1.53 -27.73
N ALA A 95 -3.67 -0.40 -27.10
CA ALA A 95 -2.71 0.57 -27.58
C ALA A 95 -1.32 -0.05 -27.77
N TYR A 96 -0.83 -0.77 -26.75
CA TYR A 96 0.44 -1.48 -26.84
C TYR A 96 0.39 -2.65 -27.82
N PHE A 97 -0.64 -3.49 -27.74
CA PHE A 97 -0.78 -4.65 -28.61
C PHE A 97 -0.82 -4.24 -30.10
N ASP A 98 -1.75 -3.36 -30.45
CA ASP A 98 -1.95 -2.90 -31.82
C ASP A 98 -0.75 -2.14 -32.37
N SER A 99 0.06 -1.49 -31.51
CA SER A 99 1.33 -0.88 -31.93
C SER A 99 2.30 -1.92 -32.46
N ILE A 100 2.43 -3.09 -31.83
CA ILE A 100 3.31 -4.17 -32.28
C ILE A 100 2.74 -4.79 -33.56
N ILE A 101 1.42 -4.99 -33.62
CA ILE A 101 0.74 -5.55 -34.80
C ILE A 101 0.86 -4.64 -36.02
N LYS A 102 0.78 -3.31 -35.86
CA LYS A 102 0.99 -2.34 -36.95
C LYS A 102 2.31 -2.57 -37.69
N TYR A 103 3.35 -3.05 -36.99
CA TYR A 103 4.66 -3.33 -37.56
C TYR A 103 5.03 -4.82 -37.54
N ALA A 104 4.05 -5.72 -37.60
CA ALA A 104 4.25 -7.18 -37.48
C ALA A 104 5.41 -7.72 -38.34
N ASP A 105 5.55 -7.24 -39.58
CA ASP A 105 6.59 -7.65 -40.54
C ASP A 105 8.02 -7.38 -40.06
N SER A 106 8.21 -6.33 -39.25
CA SER A 106 9.52 -5.96 -38.67
C SER A 106 9.56 -6.11 -37.15
N ALA A 107 8.49 -6.58 -36.52
CA ALA A 107 8.37 -6.55 -35.06
C ALA A 107 9.43 -7.41 -34.37
N ARG A 108 9.88 -8.49 -35.01
CA ARG A 108 10.95 -9.34 -34.47
C ARG A 108 12.34 -8.73 -34.55
N ASP A 109 12.52 -7.60 -35.22
CA ASP A 109 13.81 -6.93 -35.33
C ASP A 109 14.02 -5.88 -34.24
N TYR A 110 12.93 -5.41 -33.61
CA TYR A 110 12.92 -4.29 -32.66
C TYR A 110 12.75 -4.74 -31.21
N HIS A 111 13.44 -4.03 -30.30
CA HIS A 111 13.08 -4.00 -28.89
C HIS A 111 11.98 -2.97 -28.69
N TYR A 112 10.85 -3.39 -28.14
CA TYR A 112 9.73 -2.51 -27.79
C TYR A 112 9.87 -2.07 -26.34
N PHE A 113 9.85 -0.76 -26.11
CA PHE A 113 9.86 -0.11 -24.81
C PHE A 113 8.46 0.38 -24.47
N PHE A 114 8.02 0.19 -23.24
CA PHE A 114 6.65 0.50 -22.80
C PHE A 114 6.71 1.57 -21.71
N PHE A 115 6.28 2.78 -22.04
CA PHE A 115 6.19 3.87 -21.08
C PHE A 115 4.75 4.37 -20.99
N ASN A 116 4.30 4.59 -19.76
CA ASN A 116 3.12 5.39 -19.51
C ASN A 116 3.54 6.87 -19.47
N VAL A 117 2.59 7.77 -19.69
CA VAL A 117 2.86 9.22 -19.70
C VAL A 117 3.20 9.80 -18.33
N ASP A 118 2.90 9.06 -17.27
CA ASP A 118 3.14 9.39 -15.87
C ASP A 118 4.38 8.68 -15.31
N THR A 119 5.36 8.31 -16.13
CA THR A 119 6.62 7.73 -15.63
C THR A 119 7.76 8.74 -15.63
N VAL A 120 8.59 8.69 -14.60
CA VAL A 120 9.87 9.43 -14.54
C VAL A 120 10.99 8.42 -14.38
N ILE A 121 12.05 8.53 -15.19
CA ILE A 121 13.25 7.70 -15.03
C ILE A 121 14.46 8.54 -14.61
N SER A 122 15.44 7.90 -13.96
CA SER A 122 16.70 8.57 -13.63
C SER A 122 17.55 8.85 -14.87
N ASN A 123 18.40 9.88 -14.79
CA ASN A 123 19.42 10.17 -15.78
C ASN A 123 20.45 9.04 -15.81
N GLY A 124 20.50 8.27 -16.90
CA GLY A 124 21.37 7.10 -17.05
C GLY A 124 20.64 5.77 -17.13
N SER A 125 19.34 5.73 -16.80
CA SER A 125 18.51 4.51 -16.83
C SER A 125 18.53 3.84 -18.21
N LEU A 126 18.38 4.59 -19.31
CA LEU A 126 18.40 3.97 -20.66
C LEU A 126 19.81 3.54 -21.09
N LEU A 127 20.85 4.23 -20.63
CA LEU A 127 22.23 3.83 -20.90
C LEU A 127 22.55 2.48 -20.22
N SER A 128 22.04 2.24 -19.01
CA SER A 128 22.14 0.93 -18.36
C SER A 128 21.38 -0.14 -19.15
N VAL A 129 20.15 0.15 -19.59
CA VAL A 129 19.37 -0.78 -20.43
C VAL A 129 20.12 -1.15 -21.70
N LEU A 130 20.77 -0.20 -22.37
CA LEU A 130 21.58 -0.47 -23.57
C LEU A 130 22.65 -1.55 -23.30
N LYS A 131 23.32 -1.52 -22.14
CA LYS A 131 24.33 -2.53 -21.77
C LYS A 131 23.72 -3.93 -21.68
N TYR A 132 22.51 -4.06 -21.13
CA TYR A 132 21.80 -5.35 -21.10
C TYR A 132 21.44 -5.84 -22.50
N LEU A 133 20.99 -4.94 -23.38
CA LEU A 133 20.66 -5.28 -24.77
C LEU A 133 21.90 -5.71 -25.57
N GLU A 134 23.05 -5.05 -25.37
CA GLU A 134 24.33 -5.42 -25.98
C GLU A 134 24.82 -6.81 -25.51
N GLN A 135 24.43 -7.24 -24.31
CA GLN A 135 24.66 -8.59 -23.80
C GLN A 135 23.66 -9.63 -24.35
N GLY A 136 22.76 -9.23 -25.25
CA GLY A 136 21.75 -10.11 -25.85
C GLY A 136 20.53 -10.36 -24.97
N LYS A 137 20.38 -9.64 -23.84
CA LYS A 137 19.15 -9.69 -23.06
C LYS A 137 18.04 -9.01 -23.84
N SER A 138 16.87 -9.64 -23.88
CA SER A 138 15.78 -9.25 -24.78
C SER A 138 14.42 -9.16 -24.10
N LEU A 139 14.35 -9.39 -22.78
CA LEU A 139 13.13 -9.30 -21.99
C LEU A 139 13.49 -8.74 -20.61
N LEU A 140 13.36 -7.41 -20.48
CA LEU A 140 13.81 -6.63 -19.34
C LEU A 140 12.64 -6.09 -18.53
N PHE A 141 12.73 -6.23 -17.21
CA PHE A 141 11.75 -5.73 -16.26
C PHE A 141 12.40 -4.94 -15.12
N SER A 142 11.65 -4.01 -14.55
CA SER A 142 11.97 -3.33 -13.31
C SER A 142 10.68 -2.78 -12.68
N PRO A 143 10.49 -2.83 -11.36
CA PRO A 143 9.30 -2.28 -10.73
C PRO A 143 9.32 -0.75 -10.72
N GLY A 144 8.15 -0.14 -10.92
CA GLY A 144 7.95 1.27 -10.63
C GLY A 144 7.71 1.50 -9.14
N LEU A 145 8.28 2.56 -8.58
CA LEU A 145 7.94 3.04 -7.23
C LEU A 145 6.85 4.11 -7.32
N ARG A 146 5.71 3.86 -6.67
CA ARG A 146 4.63 4.86 -6.61
C ARG A 146 4.89 5.93 -5.58
N VAL A 147 4.74 7.19 -6.01
CA VAL A 147 4.93 8.38 -5.17
C VAL A 147 3.68 9.26 -5.22
N ASN A 148 3.49 10.15 -4.25
CA ASN A 148 2.44 11.14 -4.32
C ASN A 148 2.77 12.20 -5.38
N THR A 149 1.91 12.33 -6.39
CA THR A 149 2.11 13.22 -7.55
C THR A 149 2.42 14.66 -7.15
N GLN A 150 1.67 15.22 -6.20
CA GLN A 150 1.77 16.64 -5.91
C GLN A 150 3.12 16.96 -5.27
N GLN A 151 3.44 16.33 -4.14
CA GLN A 151 4.68 16.61 -3.41
C GLN A 151 5.91 16.20 -4.23
N PHE A 152 5.82 15.09 -4.98
CA PHE A 152 6.89 14.69 -5.88
C PHE A 152 7.18 15.74 -6.97
N PHE A 153 6.15 16.30 -7.61
CA PHE A 153 6.36 17.34 -8.63
C PHE A 153 6.82 18.68 -8.08
N GLU A 154 6.42 19.02 -6.85
CA GLU A 154 6.99 20.16 -6.13
C GLU A 154 8.49 19.95 -5.89
N ASP A 155 8.90 18.76 -5.43
CA ASP A 155 10.30 18.47 -5.12
C ASP A 155 11.21 18.37 -6.36
N ILE A 156 10.69 18.04 -7.55
CA ILE A 156 11.50 17.97 -8.78
C ILE A 156 11.44 19.24 -9.65
N ALA A 157 10.65 20.25 -9.27
CA ALA A 157 10.40 21.41 -10.11
C ALA A 157 11.68 22.14 -10.52
N ASP A 158 12.60 22.33 -9.58
CA ASP A 158 13.86 23.07 -9.77
C ASP A 158 14.96 22.27 -10.48
N ARG A 159 14.72 20.98 -10.80
CA ARG A 159 15.66 20.12 -11.56
C ARG A 159 15.46 20.17 -13.07
N ARG A 160 14.56 21.02 -13.55
CA ARG A 160 14.34 21.26 -14.97
C ARG A 160 15.33 22.27 -15.49
N GLU A 161 15.81 22.07 -16.71
CA GLU A 161 16.55 23.11 -17.43
C GLU A 161 15.68 24.36 -17.63
N GLN A 162 16.31 25.51 -17.90
CA GLN A 162 15.59 26.77 -18.12
C GLN A 162 14.56 26.69 -19.26
N ASP A 163 14.83 25.88 -20.29
CA ASP A 163 13.90 25.64 -21.39
C ASP A 163 12.77 24.65 -21.03
N SER A 164 12.77 24.10 -19.81
CA SER A 164 11.79 23.12 -19.29
C SER A 164 11.66 21.80 -20.09
N THR A 165 12.51 21.57 -21.08
CA THR A 165 12.43 20.38 -21.96
C THR A 165 13.27 19.21 -21.50
N VAL A 166 14.13 19.39 -20.50
CA VAL A 166 14.98 18.35 -19.91
C VAL A 166 14.79 18.34 -18.40
N LEU A 167 14.65 17.13 -17.86
CA LEU A 167 14.61 16.83 -16.44
C LEU A 167 15.74 15.86 -16.14
N SER A 168 16.83 16.35 -15.54
CA SER A 168 18.05 15.57 -15.32
C SER A 168 18.28 15.36 -13.83
N ILE A 169 17.93 14.17 -13.33
CA ILE A 169 18.07 13.80 -11.91
C ILE A 169 18.82 12.47 -11.86
N GLY A 170 19.92 12.39 -11.10
CA GLY A 170 20.66 11.13 -10.93
C GLY A 170 19.86 10.09 -10.14
N SER A 171 20.23 8.81 -10.26
CA SER A 171 19.49 7.70 -9.63
C SER A 171 19.33 7.86 -8.11
N ARG A 172 20.42 8.14 -7.37
CA ARG A 172 20.38 8.35 -5.92
C ARG A 172 19.53 9.53 -5.47
N GLU A 173 19.64 10.65 -6.20
CA GLU A 173 18.84 11.84 -5.91
C GLU A 173 17.35 11.58 -6.19
N LEU A 174 17.02 10.94 -7.31
CA LEU A 174 15.65 10.58 -7.65
C LEU A 174 15.08 9.58 -6.63
N ALA A 175 15.89 8.61 -6.17
CA ALA A 175 15.53 7.69 -5.11
C ALA A 175 15.25 8.43 -3.79
N ALA A 176 16.08 9.39 -3.39
CA ALA A 176 15.87 10.20 -2.18
C ALA A 176 14.53 10.95 -2.24
N ILE A 177 14.27 11.62 -3.36
CA ILE A 177 13.02 12.36 -3.58
C ILE A 177 11.83 11.39 -3.58
N ALA A 178 11.94 10.23 -4.23
CA ALA A 178 10.87 9.26 -4.29
C ALA A 178 10.56 8.64 -2.91
N LEU A 179 11.58 8.29 -2.14
CA LEU A 179 11.44 7.69 -0.81
C LEU A 179 10.89 8.69 0.23
N LYS A 180 11.14 10.00 0.05
CA LYS A 180 10.46 11.06 0.80
C LYS A 180 8.97 11.17 0.47
N ASN A 181 8.60 10.91 -0.78
CA ASN A 181 7.25 11.15 -1.32
C ASN A 181 6.43 9.86 -1.54
N ILE A 182 6.66 8.81 -0.76
CA ILE A 182 6.05 7.50 -0.99
C ILE A 182 4.52 7.55 -0.94
N HIS A 183 3.87 6.92 -1.93
CA HIS A 183 2.42 6.85 -1.98
C HIS A 183 1.84 5.93 -0.90
N ALA A 184 0.65 6.26 -0.36
CA ALA A 184 0.00 5.49 0.70
C ALA A 184 -0.23 4.00 0.35
N THR A 185 -0.42 3.68 -0.94
CA THR A 185 -0.56 2.28 -1.39
C THR A 185 0.73 1.48 -1.26
N VAL A 186 1.90 2.13 -1.33
CA VAL A 186 3.20 1.49 -1.11
C VAL A 186 3.40 1.25 0.38
N LEU A 187 3.08 2.25 1.22
CA LEU A 187 3.11 2.10 2.69
C LEU A 187 2.26 0.92 3.15
N ALA A 188 1.05 0.79 2.60
CA ALA A 188 0.09 -0.27 2.90
C ALA A 188 0.47 -1.65 2.30
N GLN A 189 1.58 -1.76 1.58
CA GLN A 189 2.09 -3.05 1.06
C GLN A 189 3.43 -3.43 1.72
N ARG A 190 3.89 -2.66 2.71
CA ARG A 190 5.09 -3.00 3.49
C ARG A 190 4.80 -4.14 4.44
N LEU A 191 5.53 -5.24 4.31
CA LEU A 191 5.40 -6.37 5.23
C LEU A 191 6.04 -6.09 6.59
N THR A 192 6.98 -5.14 6.65
CA THR A 192 7.57 -4.65 7.91
C THR A 192 6.62 -3.73 8.70
N HIS A 193 5.48 -3.33 8.13
CA HIS A 193 4.54 -2.40 8.74
C HIS A 193 3.17 -3.06 8.96
N GLN A 194 2.57 -2.86 10.14
CA GLN A 194 1.34 -3.58 10.54
C GLN A 194 0.13 -2.68 10.80
N PHE A 195 0.20 -1.38 10.48
CA PHE A 195 -0.90 -0.45 10.76
C PHE A 195 -1.94 -0.38 9.66
N SER A 196 -1.53 -0.57 8.40
CA SER A 196 -2.44 -0.58 7.27
C SER A 196 -2.04 -1.61 6.24
N TYR A 197 -3.02 -2.08 5.47
CA TYR A 197 -2.81 -2.96 4.33
C TYR A 197 -3.64 -2.54 3.12
N LEU A 198 -3.15 -2.86 1.92
CA LEU A 198 -3.90 -2.72 0.68
C LEU A 198 -4.73 -3.99 0.44
N LEU A 199 -6.03 -3.85 0.17
CA LEU A 199 -6.90 -5.02 -0.07
C LEU A 199 -6.45 -5.87 -1.25
N ARG A 200 -5.81 -5.24 -2.25
CA ARG A 200 -5.32 -5.89 -3.46
C ARG A 200 -3.82 -5.65 -3.62
N PRO A 201 -2.97 -6.33 -2.84
CA PRO A 201 -1.53 -6.19 -3.00
C PRO A 201 -1.09 -6.74 -4.36
N TYR A 202 -0.13 -6.07 -4.98
CA TYR A 202 0.53 -6.48 -6.22
C TYR A 202 2.07 -6.48 -6.10
N GLN A 203 2.59 -5.90 -5.02
CA GLN A 203 4.01 -5.91 -4.65
C GLN A 203 4.13 -6.08 -3.13
N PHE A 204 5.30 -6.54 -2.69
CA PHE A 204 5.72 -6.52 -1.30
C PHE A 204 6.90 -5.57 -1.12
N TYR A 205 6.89 -4.85 -0.01
CA TYR A 205 7.94 -3.91 0.33
C TYR A 205 8.53 -4.24 1.70
N TRP A 206 9.84 -3.99 1.83
CA TRP A 206 10.55 -3.98 3.10
C TRP A 206 11.37 -2.69 3.16
N GLN A 207 11.33 -2.04 4.31
CA GLN A 207 12.09 -0.82 4.55
C GLN A 207 12.49 -0.78 6.03
N GLU A 208 13.78 -0.81 6.29
CA GLU A 208 14.35 -0.71 7.64
C GLU A 208 14.80 0.71 7.98
N ARG A 209 15.18 1.49 6.96
CA ARG A 209 15.59 2.89 7.10
C ARG A 209 15.05 3.74 5.96
N PRO A 210 14.89 5.07 6.15
CA PRO A 210 14.22 5.93 5.18
C PRO A 210 14.85 5.94 3.79
N GLU A 211 16.15 5.67 3.68
CA GLU A 211 16.91 5.80 2.43
C GLU A 211 16.98 4.52 1.60
N VAL A 212 16.47 3.38 2.10
CA VAL A 212 16.53 2.09 1.39
C VAL A 212 15.20 1.37 1.45
N MET A 213 14.73 0.89 0.30
CA MET A 213 13.54 0.07 0.16
C MET A 213 13.82 -1.14 -0.73
N HIS A 214 13.39 -2.30 -0.27
CA HIS A 214 13.43 -3.54 -1.04
C HIS A 214 12.04 -3.89 -1.55
N ILE A 215 11.96 -4.38 -2.79
CA ILE A 215 10.70 -4.62 -3.51
C ILE A 215 10.72 -6.03 -4.10
N SER A 216 9.66 -6.79 -3.86
CA SER A 216 9.29 -7.98 -4.63
C SER A 216 8.02 -7.65 -5.39
N ALA A 217 8.08 -7.61 -6.73
CA ALA A 217 6.97 -7.17 -7.55
C ALA A 217 6.45 -8.31 -8.45
N PHE A 218 5.17 -8.67 -8.26
CA PHE A 218 4.50 -9.67 -9.09
C PHE A 218 3.85 -9.03 -10.32
N LEU A 219 3.45 -7.76 -10.23
CA LEU A 219 3.20 -6.88 -11.37
C LEU A 219 4.36 -5.90 -11.50
N MET A 220 5.18 -6.10 -12.53
CA MET A 220 6.40 -5.33 -12.79
C MET A 220 6.30 -4.62 -14.15
N ALA A 221 6.88 -3.43 -14.28
CA ALA A 221 6.85 -2.73 -15.56
C ALA A 221 7.70 -3.50 -16.58
N ASN A 222 7.13 -3.73 -17.76
CA ASN A 222 7.86 -4.26 -18.91
C ASN A 222 8.73 -3.11 -19.45
N ILE A 223 10.02 -3.09 -19.12
CA ILE A 223 10.90 -1.99 -19.58
C ILE A 223 11.07 -2.09 -21.08
N CYS A 224 11.51 -3.26 -21.55
CA CYS A 224 11.45 -3.58 -22.97
C CYS A 224 11.43 -5.07 -23.23
N PHE A 225 10.92 -5.46 -24.40
CA PHE A 225 11.14 -6.81 -24.92
C PHE A 225 11.27 -6.88 -26.43
N LYS A 226 11.90 -7.94 -26.94
CA LYS A 226 12.01 -8.26 -28.38
C LYS A 226 11.10 -9.46 -28.73
N PRO A 227 9.99 -9.23 -29.45
CA PRO A 227 9.04 -10.28 -29.80
C PRO A 227 9.70 -11.48 -30.52
N THR A 228 9.31 -12.70 -30.16
CA THR A 228 9.57 -13.94 -30.90
C THR A 228 8.29 -14.49 -31.54
N ALA A 229 7.14 -14.21 -30.95
CA ALA A 229 5.82 -14.50 -31.45
C ALA A 229 5.05 -13.20 -31.73
N ILE A 230 4.11 -13.26 -32.68
CA ILE A 230 3.20 -12.16 -33.01
C ILE A 230 1.77 -12.71 -32.92
N PRO A 231 1.18 -12.75 -31.72
CA PRO A 231 -0.22 -13.14 -31.56
C PRO A 231 -1.14 -12.20 -32.36
N THR A 232 -2.31 -12.68 -32.78
CA THR A 232 -3.26 -11.87 -33.57
C THR A 232 -4.23 -11.06 -32.70
N GLU A 233 -4.36 -11.41 -31.43
CA GLU A 233 -5.26 -10.75 -30.48
C GLU A 233 -4.70 -10.74 -29.04
N PRO A 234 -5.07 -9.75 -28.22
CA PRO A 234 -4.71 -9.73 -26.80
C PRO A 234 -5.49 -10.80 -26.02
N THR A 235 -4.76 -11.61 -25.26
CA THR A 235 -5.34 -12.70 -24.44
C THR A 235 -5.50 -12.33 -22.97
N CYS A 236 -4.95 -11.19 -22.55
CA CYS A 236 -5.08 -10.63 -21.21
C CYS A 236 -4.71 -9.13 -21.20
N PHE A 237 -4.73 -8.50 -20.02
CA PHE A 237 -4.23 -7.13 -19.82
C PHE A 237 -2.70 -7.02 -20.01
N ILE A 238 -2.22 -5.84 -20.42
CA ILE A 238 -0.81 -5.55 -20.68
C ILE A 238 0.14 -6.05 -19.60
N ASP A 239 -0.19 -5.76 -18.35
CA ASP A 239 0.59 -6.05 -17.15
C ASP A 239 0.56 -7.53 -16.75
N TYR A 240 -0.23 -8.36 -17.44
CA TYR A 240 -0.43 -9.78 -17.10
C TYR A 240 0.30 -10.75 -18.02
N CYS A 241 0.39 -10.45 -19.31
CA CYS A 241 0.85 -11.45 -20.28
C CYS A 241 1.36 -10.89 -21.60
N ILE A 242 1.51 -9.57 -21.79
CA ILE A 242 2.00 -9.12 -23.10
C ILE A 242 3.36 -9.75 -23.41
N SER A 243 4.26 -9.78 -22.44
CA SER A 243 5.57 -10.39 -22.61
C SER A 243 5.45 -11.91 -22.74
N GLU A 244 4.60 -12.60 -21.98
CA GLU A 244 4.39 -14.04 -22.16
C GLU A 244 3.82 -14.39 -23.56
N ALA A 245 2.96 -13.54 -24.11
CA ALA A 245 2.33 -13.74 -25.41
C ALA A 245 3.27 -13.44 -26.59
N PHE A 246 4.08 -12.38 -26.50
CA PHE A 246 5.00 -11.97 -27.56
C PHE A 246 6.39 -12.61 -27.43
N CYS A 247 6.80 -13.02 -26.23
CA CYS A 247 8.12 -13.56 -25.92
C CYS A 247 8.03 -14.93 -25.21
N PRO A 248 7.27 -15.91 -25.72
CA PRO A 248 7.10 -17.20 -25.06
C PRO A 248 8.45 -17.90 -24.86
N GLY A 249 8.74 -18.27 -23.62
CA GLY A 249 9.95 -19.00 -23.24
C GLY A 249 11.25 -18.19 -23.26
N GLN A 250 11.21 -16.87 -23.44
CA GLN A 250 12.41 -16.04 -23.31
C GLN A 250 12.88 -15.92 -21.86
N GLU A 251 14.20 -15.79 -21.68
CA GLU A 251 14.82 -15.54 -20.38
C GLU A 251 14.42 -14.16 -19.86
N ILE A 252 13.83 -14.12 -18.66
CA ILE A 252 13.47 -12.88 -17.97
C ILE A 252 14.72 -12.31 -17.28
N THR A 253 14.98 -11.03 -17.48
CA THR A 253 15.99 -10.27 -16.73
C THR A 253 15.31 -9.15 -15.96
N VAL A 254 15.50 -9.15 -14.63
CA VAL A 254 15.02 -8.07 -13.74
C VAL A 254 16.21 -7.21 -13.38
N ILE A 255 16.11 -5.89 -13.59
CA ILE A 255 17.12 -4.93 -13.14
C ILE A 255 16.86 -4.65 -11.66
N GLN A 256 17.80 -5.09 -10.80
CA GLN A 256 17.60 -5.18 -9.35
C GLN A 256 18.13 -3.99 -8.54
N ASP A 257 18.81 -3.05 -9.17
CA ASP A 257 19.47 -1.93 -8.51
C ASP A 257 18.98 -0.60 -9.10
N SER A 258 18.53 0.32 -8.24
CA SER A 258 18.05 1.64 -8.67
C SER A 258 19.13 2.52 -9.29
N ASP A 259 20.41 2.28 -9.03
CA ASP A 259 21.50 2.97 -9.73
C ASP A 259 21.52 2.63 -11.22
N GLU A 260 21.19 1.39 -11.55
CA GLU A 260 21.13 0.94 -12.93
C GLU A 260 19.86 1.43 -13.63
N PHE A 261 18.71 1.23 -13.01
CA PHE A 261 17.42 1.66 -13.57
C PHE A 261 16.43 2.00 -12.45
N LEU A 262 15.94 3.23 -12.44
CA LEU A 262 14.90 3.68 -11.51
C LEU A 262 13.74 4.27 -12.29
N LEU A 263 12.54 3.73 -12.05
CA LEU A 263 11.29 4.21 -12.60
C LEU A 263 10.35 4.62 -11.46
N ILE A 264 9.85 5.85 -11.53
CA ILE A 264 8.91 6.43 -10.59
C ILE A 264 7.54 6.59 -11.27
N GLU A 265 6.49 6.23 -10.55
CA GLU A 265 5.09 6.35 -10.97
C GLU A 265 4.35 7.33 -10.04
N PRO A 266 4.32 8.64 -10.35
CA PRO A 266 3.54 9.59 -9.57
C PRO A 266 2.05 9.27 -9.70
N GLN A 267 1.40 9.03 -8.55
CA GLN A 267 -0.03 8.75 -8.46
C GLN A 267 -0.72 9.79 -7.59
N ALA A 268 -1.94 10.16 -7.97
CA ALA A 268 -2.72 11.12 -7.19
C ALA A 268 -3.06 10.52 -5.82
N GLU A 269 -3.05 11.32 -4.75
CA GLU A 269 -3.31 10.86 -3.37
C GLU A 269 -4.58 10.00 -3.22
N ARG A 270 -5.62 10.29 -4.01
CA ARG A 270 -6.89 9.56 -3.99
C ARG A 270 -6.82 8.17 -4.64
N TRP A 271 -5.75 7.84 -5.35
CA TRP A 271 -5.60 6.61 -6.09
C TRP A 271 -5.67 5.40 -5.16
N MET A 272 -6.61 4.48 -5.44
CA MET A 272 -6.87 3.28 -4.64
C MET A 272 -7.14 3.54 -3.14
N LYS A 273 -7.53 4.77 -2.75
CA LYS A 273 -7.83 5.10 -1.34
C LYS A 273 -8.90 4.19 -0.75
N ASP A 274 -9.88 3.78 -1.55
CA ASP A 274 -10.97 2.88 -1.16
C ASP A 274 -10.52 1.43 -0.88
N GLU A 275 -9.26 1.10 -1.16
CA GLU A 275 -8.67 -0.22 -0.93
C GLU A 275 -7.81 -0.29 0.31
N LEU A 276 -7.47 0.85 0.90
CA LEU A 276 -6.72 0.92 2.14
C LEU A 276 -7.57 0.42 3.31
N ARG A 277 -6.98 -0.43 4.14
CA ARG A 277 -7.60 -1.02 5.34
C ARG A 277 -6.65 -0.84 6.51
N CYS A 278 -7.20 -0.75 7.72
CA CYS A 278 -6.41 -0.75 8.95
C CYS A 278 -6.07 -2.20 9.35
N GLY A 279 -4.92 -2.38 9.98
CA GLY A 279 -4.39 -3.67 10.44
C GLY A 279 -3.31 -4.24 9.51
N HIS A 280 -3.10 -5.55 9.58
CA HIS A 280 -2.15 -6.28 8.75
C HIS A 280 -2.86 -7.33 7.91
N MET A 281 -2.38 -7.57 6.70
CA MET A 281 -2.74 -8.75 5.91
C MET A 281 -1.75 -9.87 6.25
N THR A 282 -2.25 -11.05 6.60
CA THR A 282 -1.40 -12.22 6.89
C THR A 282 -0.75 -12.76 5.60
N GLU A 283 0.35 -13.51 5.72
CA GLU A 283 0.98 -14.16 4.55
C GLU A 283 -0.02 -15.04 3.79
N ASP A 284 -0.86 -15.80 4.51
CA ASP A 284 -1.88 -16.68 3.92
C ASP A 284 -2.95 -15.89 3.15
N GLU A 285 -3.41 -14.75 3.68
CA GLU A 285 -4.34 -13.86 2.98
C GLU A 285 -3.71 -13.25 1.73
N CYS A 286 -2.43 -12.84 1.81
CA CYS A 286 -1.68 -12.39 0.64
C CYS A 286 -1.62 -13.52 -0.41
N ILE A 287 -1.14 -14.71 -0.04
CA ILE A 287 -1.02 -15.87 -0.95
C ILE A 287 -2.36 -16.20 -1.61
N ALA A 288 -3.45 -16.24 -0.82
CA ALA A 288 -4.79 -16.47 -1.33
C ALA A 288 -5.24 -15.38 -2.30
N PHE A 289 -4.92 -14.11 -2.02
CA PHE A 289 -5.22 -13.00 -2.91
C PHE A 289 -4.46 -13.09 -4.23
N PHE A 290 -3.12 -13.20 -4.19
CA PHE A 290 -2.27 -13.31 -5.37
C PHE A 290 -2.68 -14.50 -6.24
N SER A 291 -3.03 -15.63 -5.64
CA SER A 291 -3.51 -16.83 -6.35
C SER A 291 -4.75 -16.60 -7.22
N ASN A 292 -5.49 -15.50 -7.05
CA ASN A 292 -6.64 -15.19 -7.90
C ASN A 292 -6.26 -14.58 -9.26
N TRP A 293 -5.01 -14.16 -9.46
CA TRP A 293 -4.63 -13.37 -10.63
C TRP A 293 -3.19 -13.52 -11.10
N VAL A 294 -2.25 -14.01 -10.27
CA VAL A 294 -0.86 -14.20 -10.70
C VAL A 294 -0.75 -15.22 -11.81
N THR A 295 0.04 -14.94 -12.85
CA THR A 295 0.40 -15.91 -13.90
C THR A 295 1.67 -16.66 -13.49
N PRO A 296 2.07 -17.73 -14.21
CA PRO A 296 3.38 -18.35 -14.00
C PRO A 296 4.52 -17.34 -14.15
N GLN A 297 4.42 -16.41 -15.11
CA GLN A 297 5.40 -15.34 -15.28
C GLN A 297 5.48 -14.42 -14.07
N HIS A 298 4.35 -14.01 -13.49
CA HIS A 298 4.33 -13.18 -12.27
C HIS A 298 5.03 -13.86 -11.09
N ILE A 299 4.85 -15.18 -10.94
CA ILE A 299 5.54 -15.95 -9.89
C ILE A 299 7.06 -15.90 -10.08
N VAL A 300 7.56 -15.90 -11.33
CA VAL A 300 8.99 -15.75 -11.62
C VAL A 300 9.45 -14.31 -11.34
N LEU A 301 8.69 -13.32 -11.79
CA LEU A 301 9.00 -11.88 -11.60
C LEU A 301 9.03 -11.46 -10.12
N GLY A 302 8.20 -12.09 -9.26
CA GLY A 302 8.17 -11.81 -7.83
C GLY A 302 9.34 -12.39 -7.03
N GLN A 303 10.21 -13.23 -7.62
CA GLN A 303 11.31 -13.87 -6.88
C GLN A 303 12.52 -12.96 -6.65
N PRO A 304 12.99 -12.19 -7.65
CA PRO A 304 14.07 -11.23 -7.44
C PRO A 304 13.63 -10.10 -6.50
N ILE A 305 14.57 -9.63 -5.69
CA ILE A 305 14.41 -8.40 -4.90
C ILE A 305 15.08 -7.27 -5.65
N VAL A 306 14.33 -6.19 -5.87
CA VAL A 306 14.84 -4.92 -6.38
C VAL A 306 15.09 -3.99 -5.20
N THR A 307 16.24 -3.33 -5.16
CA THR A 307 16.59 -2.38 -4.11
C THR A 307 16.60 -0.98 -4.67
N ILE A 308 15.80 -0.11 -4.05
CA ILE A 308 15.80 1.33 -4.28
C ILE A 308 16.55 1.98 -3.13
N HIS A 309 17.56 2.77 -3.42
CA HIS A 309 18.40 3.36 -2.39
C HIS A 309 18.91 4.75 -2.76
N ALA A 310 18.80 5.67 -1.81
CA ALA A 310 19.35 7.03 -1.89
C ALA A 310 20.81 7.10 -1.43
N ASP A 311 21.24 6.16 -0.59
CA ASP A 311 22.57 6.10 0.02
C ASP A 311 23.24 4.75 -0.16
N GLU A 312 24.55 4.68 0.08
CA GLU A 312 25.32 3.43 0.00
C GLU A 312 24.68 2.29 0.80
N LEU A 313 24.67 1.09 0.20
CA LEU A 313 24.09 -0.09 0.80
C LEU A 313 25.06 -0.67 1.84
N THR A 314 24.58 -0.76 3.08
CA THR A 314 25.28 -1.38 4.20
C THR A 314 25.14 -2.90 4.17
N ASP A 315 25.93 -3.59 4.99
CA ASP A 315 25.76 -5.04 5.20
C ASP A 315 24.39 -5.39 5.80
N GLY A 316 23.78 -4.47 6.56
CA GLY A 316 22.42 -4.59 7.07
C GLY A 316 21.42 -4.68 5.90
N ASP A 317 21.43 -3.67 5.02
CA ASP A 317 20.55 -3.60 3.86
C ASP A 317 20.66 -4.87 2.98
N ARG A 318 21.88 -5.39 2.79
CA ARG A 318 22.10 -6.62 2.00
C ARG A 318 21.52 -7.87 2.68
N ARG A 319 21.62 -7.98 4.02
CA ARG A 319 20.99 -9.08 4.77
C ARG A 319 19.47 -9.00 4.67
N THR A 320 18.92 -7.81 4.79
CA THR A 320 17.47 -7.54 4.71
C THR A 320 16.93 -7.86 3.33
N ALA A 321 17.62 -7.46 2.26
CA ALA A 321 17.29 -7.86 0.90
C ALA A 321 17.27 -9.39 0.74
N ALA A 322 18.28 -10.09 1.28
CA ALA A 322 18.36 -11.55 1.19
C ALA A 322 17.25 -12.27 1.99
N GLU A 323 16.87 -11.73 3.15
CA GLU A 323 15.74 -12.27 3.93
C GLU A 323 14.40 -12.01 3.25
N SER A 324 14.20 -10.80 2.74
CA SER A 324 13.04 -10.41 1.94
C SER A 324 12.87 -11.34 0.74
N ALA A 325 13.97 -11.67 0.05
CA ALA A 325 13.96 -12.62 -1.07
C ALA A 325 13.50 -14.01 -0.65
N ARG A 326 14.00 -14.53 0.49
CA ARG A 326 13.58 -15.84 1.02
C ARG A 326 12.10 -15.85 1.38
N GLN A 327 11.59 -14.78 1.98
CA GLN A 327 10.16 -14.63 2.30
C GLN A 327 9.30 -14.59 1.03
N ALA A 328 9.65 -13.73 0.06
CA ALA A 328 8.95 -13.61 -1.21
C ALA A 328 8.90 -14.95 -1.96
N GLN A 329 10.03 -15.66 -2.04
CA GLN A 329 10.11 -16.98 -2.67
C GLN A 329 9.25 -18.02 -1.96
N ARG A 330 9.21 -18.02 -0.61
CA ARG A 330 8.36 -18.93 0.17
C ARG A 330 6.87 -18.68 -0.13
N MET A 331 6.45 -17.42 -0.20
CA MET A 331 5.07 -17.06 -0.53
C MET A 331 4.74 -17.44 -1.98
N ALA A 332 5.62 -17.11 -2.93
CA ALA A 332 5.46 -17.39 -4.36
C ALA A 332 5.26 -18.88 -4.65
N ARG A 333 5.99 -19.78 -3.94
CA ARG A 333 5.83 -21.24 -4.07
C ARG A 333 4.47 -21.78 -3.64
N GLN A 334 3.73 -21.03 -2.83
CA GLN A 334 2.41 -21.41 -2.32
C GLN A 334 1.27 -20.81 -3.15
N MET A 335 1.57 -19.84 -4.02
CA MET A 335 0.58 -19.24 -4.91
C MET A 335 0.13 -20.23 -5.98
N LYS A 336 -1.16 -20.19 -6.33
CA LYS A 336 -1.73 -20.98 -7.43
C LYS A 336 -1.85 -20.08 -8.67
N PRO A 337 -1.03 -20.28 -9.72
CA PRO A 337 -1.07 -19.41 -10.87
C PRO A 337 -2.36 -19.59 -11.68
N GLN A 338 -2.87 -18.48 -12.22
CA GLN A 338 -3.90 -18.40 -13.24
C GLN A 338 -3.29 -18.53 -14.64
N PRO A 339 -4.04 -19.02 -15.63
CA PRO A 339 -3.56 -19.04 -17.00
C PRO A 339 -3.47 -17.61 -17.56
N TYR A 340 -2.41 -17.32 -18.32
CA TYR A 340 -2.25 -16.04 -18.99
C TYR A 340 -3.17 -15.91 -20.21
N ARG A 341 -3.54 -17.03 -20.83
CA ARG A 341 -4.62 -17.11 -21.83
C ARG A 341 -5.94 -17.35 -21.13
N ASP A 342 -7.01 -16.71 -21.60
CA ASP A 342 -8.33 -16.79 -20.96
C ASP A 342 -8.31 -16.38 -19.49
N HIS A 343 -7.43 -15.43 -19.15
CA HIS A 343 -7.26 -14.96 -17.78
C HIS A 343 -8.61 -14.48 -17.22
N PRO A 344 -9.00 -14.87 -15.97
CA PRO A 344 -10.33 -14.56 -15.44
C PRO A 344 -10.69 -13.06 -15.51
N TYR A 345 -9.73 -12.18 -15.22
CA TYR A 345 -9.97 -10.74 -15.26
C TYR A 345 -10.17 -10.21 -16.68
N TRP A 346 -9.49 -10.80 -17.66
CA TRP A 346 -9.64 -10.42 -19.06
C TRP A 346 -11.01 -10.82 -19.60
N LYS A 347 -11.45 -12.06 -19.31
CA LYS A 347 -12.80 -12.52 -19.68
C LYS A 347 -13.89 -11.65 -19.07
N ALA A 348 -13.74 -11.26 -17.80
CA ALA A 348 -14.67 -10.37 -17.13
C ALA A 348 -14.71 -8.98 -17.81
N ALA A 349 -13.55 -8.43 -18.19
CA ALA A 349 -13.46 -7.15 -18.87
C ALA A 349 -14.09 -7.19 -20.27
N LEU A 350 -13.81 -8.23 -21.06
CA LEU A 350 -14.42 -8.45 -22.38
C LEU A 350 -15.95 -8.56 -22.29
N ALA A 351 -16.46 -9.34 -21.33
CA ALA A 351 -17.90 -9.47 -21.13
C ALA A 351 -18.55 -8.13 -20.74
N ALA A 352 -17.89 -7.33 -19.89
CA ALA A 352 -18.37 -6.00 -19.52
C ALA A 352 -18.37 -5.02 -20.70
N GLU A 353 -17.34 -5.06 -21.55
CA GLU A 353 -17.27 -4.24 -22.76
C GLU A 353 -18.35 -4.64 -23.78
N GLN A 354 -18.52 -5.93 -24.05
CA GLN A 354 -19.58 -6.44 -24.93
C GLN A 354 -20.97 -6.03 -24.43
N GLN A 355 -21.21 -6.07 -23.12
CA GLN A 355 -22.46 -5.61 -22.53
C GLN A 355 -22.64 -4.10 -22.72
N ALA A 356 -21.60 -3.29 -22.54
CA ALA A 356 -21.64 -1.85 -22.75
C ALA A 356 -21.95 -1.48 -24.21
N LEU A 357 -21.29 -2.14 -25.17
CA LEU A 357 -21.54 -1.97 -26.61
C LEU A 357 -22.96 -2.37 -26.99
N SER A 358 -23.49 -3.46 -26.41
CA SER A 358 -24.87 -3.90 -26.65
C SER A 358 -25.89 -2.87 -26.16
N ARG A 359 -25.64 -2.24 -25.00
CA ARG A 359 -26.46 -1.14 -24.48
C ARG A 359 -26.39 0.10 -25.36
N GLN A 360 -25.21 0.47 -25.84
CA GLN A 360 -25.05 1.62 -26.76
C GLN A 360 -25.79 1.40 -28.08
N LYS A 361 -25.71 0.20 -28.67
CA LYS A 361 -26.47 -0.15 -29.88
C LYS A 361 -27.98 -0.07 -29.64
N SER A 362 -28.45 -0.52 -28.47
CA SER A 362 -29.86 -0.45 -28.09
C SER A 362 -30.34 0.98 -27.82
N ALA A 363 -29.48 1.84 -27.27
CA ALA A 363 -29.79 3.26 -27.07
C ALA A 363 -29.78 4.06 -28.38
N ALA A 364 -28.89 3.72 -29.32
CA ALA A 364 -28.80 4.39 -30.62
C ALA A 364 -30.01 4.09 -31.53
N SER A 365 -30.69 2.95 -31.33
CA SER A 365 -31.97 2.68 -32.00
C SER A 365 -33.14 3.48 -31.44
N ASP A 366 -32.99 4.10 -30.28
CA ASP A 366 -33.99 4.98 -29.68
C ASP A 366 -33.68 6.43 -30.10
N THR A 367 -34.38 6.93 -31.12
CA THR A 367 -34.05 8.14 -31.90
C THR A 367 -34.01 9.48 -31.16
N SER A 368 -33.97 9.50 -29.83
CA SER A 368 -33.79 10.73 -29.06
C SER A 368 -32.30 11.13 -29.01
N PRO A 369 -31.91 12.30 -29.58
CA PRO A 369 -30.54 12.75 -29.58
C PRO A 369 -30.11 13.21 -28.17
N GLN A 370 -29.54 12.29 -27.38
CA GLN A 370 -28.82 12.66 -26.16
C GLN A 370 -27.34 12.87 -26.47
N ARG A 371 -26.83 14.07 -26.17
CA ARG A 371 -25.40 14.36 -26.21
C ARG A 371 -24.66 13.46 -25.20
N PRO A 372 -23.55 12.82 -25.57
CA PRO A 372 -22.74 12.07 -24.62
C PRO A 372 -22.12 13.02 -23.61
N THR A 373 -22.60 12.98 -22.35
CA THR A 373 -21.92 13.60 -21.22
C THR A 373 -20.62 12.85 -20.93
N LEU A 374 -19.52 13.59 -20.73
CA LEU A 374 -18.25 13.08 -20.21
C LEU A 374 -18.52 12.18 -19.00
N ALA A 375 -18.03 10.94 -19.10
CA ALA A 375 -18.46 9.83 -18.27
C ALA A 375 -18.08 9.97 -16.79
N ALA A 376 -18.98 9.49 -15.93
CA ALA A 376 -18.73 9.23 -14.52
C ALA A 376 -17.53 8.27 -14.33
N PRO A 377 -16.80 8.36 -13.20
CA PRO A 377 -15.70 7.46 -12.90
C PRO A 377 -16.12 6.00 -13.05
N ILE A 378 -15.22 5.22 -13.64
CA ILE A 378 -15.34 3.78 -13.92
C ILE A 378 -15.93 3.10 -12.69
N THR A 379 -17.14 2.56 -12.80
CA THR A 379 -17.61 1.55 -11.85
C THR A 379 -16.60 0.41 -11.92
N PRO A 380 -15.91 0.06 -10.82
CA PRO A 380 -14.96 -1.05 -10.84
C PRO A 380 -15.65 -2.25 -11.49
N VAL A 381 -14.93 -2.98 -12.37
CA VAL A 381 -15.29 -4.35 -12.81
C VAL A 381 -15.96 -4.99 -11.62
N PRO A 382 -17.20 -5.51 -11.74
CA PRO A 382 -17.97 -5.95 -10.58
C PRO A 382 -16.96 -6.73 -9.79
N SER A 383 -16.61 -6.17 -8.63
CA SER A 383 -15.81 -6.93 -7.72
C SER A 383 -16.61 -8.24 -7.62
N LEU A 384 -15.98 -9.32 -7.21
CA LEU A 384 -16.69 -9.99 -6.15
C LEU A 384 -16.97 -8.85 -5.15
N LYS A 385 -18.15 -8.20 -5.28
CA LYS A 385 -18.87 -7.66 -4.17
C LYS A 385 -18.74 -8.89 -3.32
N ALA A 386 -17.82 -8.83 -2.36
CA ALA A 386 -18.01 -9.54 -1.13
C ALA A 386 -19.41 -9.06 -0.79
N ASP A 387 -20.41 -9.79 -1.31
CA ASP A 387 -21.70 -9.93 -0.72
C ASP A 387 -21.31 -10.06 0.70
N ARG A 388 -21.43 -8.95 1.45
CA ARG A 388 -20.67 -8.74 2.69
C ARG A 388 -20.95 -9.98 3.46
N SER A 389 -19.97 -10.88 3.48
CA SER A 389 -20.35 -12.28 3.59
C SER A 389 -21.06 -12.39 4.92
N LEU A 390 -22.02 -13.29 5.08
CA LEU A 390 -22.62 -13.50 6.39
C LEU A 390 -21.52 -13.48 7.49
N PRO A 391 -20.30 -14.04 7.27
CA PRO A 391 -19.12 -13.79 8.11
C PRO A 391 -18.74 -12.32 8.37
N HIS A 392 -18.62 -11.44 7.38
CA HIS A 392 -18.27 -10.02 7.62
C HIS A 392 -19.40 -9.22 8.28
N ARG A 393 -20.68 -9.53 7.98
CA ARG A 393 -21.82 -8.94 8.70
C ARG A 393 -21.87 -9.43 10.14
N VAL A 394 -21.64 -10.72 10.36
CA VAL A 394 -21.53 -11.33 11.69
C VAL A 394 -20.31 -10.79 12.42
N TYR A 395 -19.17 -10.59 11.76
CA TYR A 395 -17.97 -9.97 12.32
C TYR A 395 -18.29 -8.55 12.80
N ASN A 396 -18.86 -7.69 11.94
CA ASN A 396 -19.23 -6.33 12.33
C ASN A 396 -20.34 -6.31 13.40
N MET A 397 -21.21 -7.32 13.41
CA MET A 397 -22.22 -7.50 14.45
C MET A 397 -21.60 -7.97 15.78
N LEU A 398 -20.58 -8.83 15.79
CA LEU A 398 -19.95 -9.32 17.01
C LEU A 398 -18.94 -8.30 17.56
N PHE A 399 -18.12 -7.75 16.67
CA PHE A 399 -16.93 -6.99 17.00
C PHE A 399 -17.08 -5.49 16.72
N GLY A 400 -18.14 -5.03 16.04
CA GLY A 400 -18.34 -3.62 15.71
C GLY A 400 -17.54 -3.18 14.47
N THR A 401 -17.57 -1.88 14.18
CA THR A 401 -16.81 -1.27 13.09
C THR A 401 -16.02 -0.10 13.66
N ALA A 402 -14.77 0.08 13.25
CA ALA A 402 -14.02 1.29 13.62
C ALA A 402 -14.82 2.57 13.25
N PRO A 403 -14.85 3.59 14.12
CA PRO A 403 -14.13 3.71 15.40
C PRO A 403 -14.88 3.13 16.63
N LYS A 404 -15.99 2.41 16.44
CA LYS A 404 -16.86 1.86 17.51
C LYS A 404 -16.75 0.33 17.59
N PRO A 405 -15.61 -0.23 18.02
CA PRO A 405 -15.53 -1.67 18.26
C PRO A 405 -16.47 -2.05 19.40
N ARG A 406 -17.22 -3.14 19.24
CA ARG A 406 -17.98 -3.76 20.32
C ARG A 406 -17.02 -4.39 21.33
N TRP A 407 -17.54 -4.67 22.51
CA TRP A 407 -16.75 -5.16 23.64
C TRP A 407 -16.03 -6.50 23.38
N PHE A 408 -16.45 -7.27 22.37
CA PHE A 408 -15.79 -8.50 21.95
C PHE A 408 -14.64 -8.34 20.96
N HIS A 409 -14.39 -7.12 20.44
CA HIS A 409 -13.41 -6.93 19.37
C HIS A 409 -12.03 -7.49 19.78
N PRO A 410 -11.33 -8.26 18.93
CA PRO A 410 -10.07 -8.90 19.32
C PRO A 410 -8.99 -7.87 19.73
N PHE A 411 -9.07 -6.68 19.15
CA PHE A 411 -8.19 -5.55 19.48
C PHE A 411 -8.81 -4.58 20.50
N ARG A 412 -9.86 -4.99 21.23
CA ARG A 412 -10.57 -4.13 22.19
C ARG A 412 -9.63 -3.53 23.22
N VAL A 413 -8.59 -4.26 23.63
CA VAL A 413 -7.56 -3.77 24.57
C VAL A 413 -6.76 -2.59 24.00
N GLN A 414 -6.48 -2.55 22.69
CA GLN A 414 -5.87 -1.36 22.07
C GLN A 414 -6.87 -0.21 21.90
N PHE A 415 -8.15 -0.51 21.68
CA PHE A 415 -9.20 0.50 21.57
C PHE A 415 -9.68 1.02 22.92
N ASP A 416 -9.55 0.27 24.01
CA ASP A 416 -10.08 0.61 25.32
C ASP A 416 -9.47 1.90 25.91
N PRO A 417 -8.16 2.19 25.77
CA PRO A 417 -7.60 3.48 26.14
C PRO A 417 -8.24 4.63 25.37
N ILE A 418 -8.41 4.48 24.06
CA ILE A 418 -9.02 5.45 23.15
C ILE A 418 -10.49 5.68 23.54
N LEU A 419 -11.25 4.60 23.72
CA LEU A 419 -12.66 4.64 24.06
C LEU A 419 -12.91 5.10 25.49
N SER A 420 -12.05 4.74 26.44
CA SER A 420 -12.14 5.21 27.84
C SER A 420 -11.75 6.68 27.96
N PHE A 421 -10.84 7.14 27.10
CA PHE A 421 -10.57 8.57 26.94
C PHE A 421 -11.82 9.28 26.41
N PHE A 422 -12.46 8.79 25.34
CA PHE A 422 -13.68 9.43 24.83
C PHE A 422 -14.90 9.32 25.75
N ALA A 423 -15.05 8.20 26.46
CA ALA A 423 -16.16 7.99 27.38
C ALA A 423 -16.10 8.92 28.60
N ARG A 424 -14.89 9.37 29.00
CA ARG A 424 -14.69 10.35 30.08
C ARG A 424 -14.96 11.80 29.65
N HIS A 425 -15.01 12.05 28.34
CA HIS A 425 -15.11 13.40 27.78
C HIS A 425 -16.29 13.50 26.79
N GLN A 426 -17.42 12.84 27.07
CA GLN A 426 -18.54 12.67 26.12
C GLN A 426 -19.17 13.98 25.60
N THR A 427 -19.01 15.09 26.31
CA THR A 427 -19.55 16.41 25.93
C THR A 427 -18.57 17.27 25.12
N ALA A 428 -17.32 16.81 24.96
CA ALA A 428 -16.25 17.58 24.33
C ALA A 428 -16.20 17.38 22.80
N ARG A 429 -15.83 18.44 22.06
CA ARG A 429 -15.38 18.30 20.67
C ARG A 429 -14.02 17.59 20.66
N LYS A 430 -13.94 16.45 19.95
CA LYS A 430 -12.80 15.53 20.03
C LYS A 430 -12.07 15.41 18.71
N LEU A 431 -10.74 15.37 18.79
CA LEU A 431 -9.84 15.13 17.66
C LEU A 431 -8.90 13.97 18.01
N VAL A 432 -8.79 12.99 17.11
CA VAL A 432 -7.85 11.87 17.25
C VAL A 432 -6.73 12.07 16.25
N LEU A 433 -5.49 12.10 16.73
CA LEU A 433 -4.27 12.13 15.94
C LEU A 433 -3.58 10.76 16.09
N LEU A 434 -3.38 10.03 15.00
CA LEU A 434 -2.59 8.80 15.01
C LEU A 434 -1.26 9.12 14.32
N LEU A 435 -0.15 9.03 15.03
CA LEU A 435 1.19 9.12 14.45
C LEU A 435 1.60 7.74 13.95
N ASP A 436 2.38 7.65 12.87
CA ASP A 436 3.07 6.43 12.45
C ASP A 436 4.59 6.55 12.63
N ALA A 437 5.32 5.43 12.54
CA ALA A 437 6.77 5.37 12.71
C ALA A 437 7.56 6.21 11.69
N GLY A 438 6.95 6.58 10.55
CA GLY A 438 7.53 7.47 9.55
C GLY A 438 7.19 8.93 9.79
N GLY A 439 6.59 9.27 10.93
CA GLY A 439 6.14 10.62 11.23
C GLY A 439 4.89 11.03 10.47
N ASN A 440 4.08 10.13 9.89
CA ASN A 440 2.79 10.55 9.34
C ASN A 440 1.72 10.62 10.43
N THR A 441 0.86 11.62 10.36
CA THR A 441 -0.26 11.91 11.27
C THR A 441 -1.58 11.66 10.57
N TRP A 442 -2.49 10.92 11.19
CA TRP A 442 -3.84 10.70 10.72
C TRP A 442 -4.82 11.44 11.63
N TYR A 443 -5.75 12.22 11.09
CA TYR A 443 -6.79 12.85 11.92
C TYR A 443 -8.21 12.36 11.61
N VAL A 444 -9.05 12.30 12.65
CA VAL A 444 -10.48 11.95 12.55
C VAL A 444 -11.31 12.95 13.36
N PRO A 445 -12.16 13.78 12.71
CA PRO A 445 -13.13 14.61 13.41
C PRO A 445 -14.40 13.82 13.74
N GLU A 446 -14.89 13.88 14.98
CA GLU A 446 -16.06 13.09 15.42
C GLU A 446 -17.40 13.62 14.88
N ASN A 447 -17.49 14.91 14.51
CA ASN A 447 -18.74 15.55 14.07
C ASN A 447 -19.19 15.18 12.66
N ASP A 448 -18.36 14.50 11.86
CA ASP A 448 -18.73 14.04 10.52
C ASP A 448 -18.91 12.52 10.46
N ALA A 449 -19.75 11.98 11.35
CA ALA A 449 -20.07 10.55 11.39
C ALA A 449 -20.70 10.01 10.08
N THR A 450 -21.03 10.89 9.14
CA THR A 450 -21.56 10.57 7.81
C THR A 450 -20.50 10.52 6.71
N GLN A 451 -19.35 11.19 6.85
CA GLN A 451 -18.23 11.08 5.90
C GLN A 451 -17.03 10.35 6.54
N LYS A 452 -16.76 9.14 6.06
CA LYS A 452 -15.62 8.30 6.47
C LYS A 452 -14.30 8.78 5.86
N THR A 453 -13.92 10.02 6.08
CA THR A 453 -12.68 10.59 5.53
C THR A 453 -11.58 10.63 6.59
N TYR A 454 -10.68 9.65 6.52
CA TYR A 454 -9.37 9.72 7.15
C TYR A 454 -8.44 10.57 6.27
N ARG A 455 -7.65 11.46 6.85
CA ARG A 455 -6.67 12.30 6.15
C ARG A 455 -5.28 12.09 6.74
N LEU A 456 -4.29 11.90 5.86
CA LEU A 456 -2.89 11.74 6.19
C LEU A 456 -2.19 13.09 6.11
N LEU A 457 -1.41 13.45 7.12
CA LEU A 457 -0.61 14.66 7.22
C LEU A 457 0.77 14.29 7.72
N GLN A 458 1.85 14.56 7.01
CA GLN A 458 3.18 14.37 7.57
C GLN A 458 3.39 15.27 8.79
N LEU A 459 4.10 14.79 9.81
CA LEU A 459 4.44 15.53 11.02
C LEU A 459 5.19 16.80 10.63
N ASP A 460 6.08 16.73 9.64
CA ASP A 460 6.78 17.91 9.09
C ASP A 460 5.79 18.93 8.50
N THR A 461 4.74 18.48 7.80
CA THR A 461 3.66 19.37 7.32
C THR A 461 2.90 20.02 8.47
N LEU A 462 2.65 19.29 9.56
CA LEU A 462 2.04 19.84 10.79
C LEU A 462 2.90 20.94 11.44
N LEU A 463 4.22 20.86 11.24
CA LEU A 463 5.21 21.77 11.83
C LEU A 463 5.50 23.00 10.96
N GLU A 464 5.42 22.86 9.64
CA GLU A 464 5.68 23.92 8.65
C GLU A 464 4.50 24.88 8.40
N ILE A 465 3.32 24.63 8.97
CA ILE A 465 2.13 25.50 8.87
C ILE A 465 2.40 26.96 9.32
N ASP A 466 3.54 27.24 9.97
CA ASP A 466 3.78 28.49 10.67
C ASP A 466 4.07 29.73 9.80
N LYS A 467 4.44 29.67 8.50
CA LYS A 467 4.93 30.92 7.87
C LYS A 467 4.42 31.40 6.52
N GLU A 468 4.06 30.58 5.53
CA GLU A 468 3.61 31.17 4.24
C GLU A 468 2.82 30.23 3.32
N LYS A 469 2.75 28.94 3.64
CA LYS A 469 2.07 27.91 2.81
C LYS A 469 0.96 27.21 3.60
N ARG A 470 -0.06 27.98 4.01
CA ARG A 470 -1.29 27.38 4.54
C ARG A 470 -2.01 26.65 3.41
N THR A 471 -1.96 25.33 3.42
CA THR A 471 -2.90 24.55 2.63
C THR A 471 -4.27 24.62 3.30
N ALA A 472 -5.36 24.60 2.54
CA ALA A 472 -6.72 24.59 3.09
C ALA A 472 -6.94 23.44 4.11
N VAL A 473 -6.18 22.34 3.97
CA VAL A 473 -6.18 21.21 4.90
C VAL A 473 -5.50 21.56 6.24
N GLY A 474 -4.38 22.28 6.19
CA GLY A 474 -3.69 22.77 7.39
C GLY A 474 -4.54 23.77 8.17
N ASP A 475 -5.18 24.71 7.47
CA ASP A 475 -6.09 25.68 8.12
C ASP A 475 -7.29 24.99 8.78
N GLN A 476 -7.93 24.03 8.10
CA GLN A 476 -9.05 23.27 8.68
C GLN A 476 -8.61 22.43 9.89
N LEU A 477 -7.45 21.76 9.82
CA LEU A 477 -6.93 21.03 10.98
C LEU A 477 -6.66 21.97 12.15
N MET A 478 -6.06 23.14 11.90
CA MET A 478 -5.79 24.11 12.95
C MET A 478 -7.07 24.69 13.54
N GLU A 479 -8.12 24.89 12.74
CA GLU A 479 -9.43 25.29 13.21
C GLU A 479 -10.09 24.17 14.05
N ASP A 480 -10.05 22.93 13.58
CA ASP A 480 -10.58 21.76 14.29
C ASP A 480 -9.84 21.55 15.62
N MET A 481 -8.51 21.73 15.64
CA MET A 481 -7.68 21.68 16.83
C MET A 481 -7.97 22.84 17.79
N ALA A 482 -8.13 24.06 17.28
CA ALA A 482 -8.47 25.23 18.10
C ALA A 482 -9.83 25.07 18.79
N GLN A 483 -10.74 24.32 18.15
CA GLN A 483 -12.07 24.03 18.66
C GLN A 483 -12.16 22.70 19.42
N ALA A 484 -11.07 21.91 19.47
CA ALA A 484 -11.03 20.66 20.19
C ALA A 484 -10.84 20.91 21.69
N GLU A 485 -11.76 20.38 22.48
CA GLU A 485 -11.66 20.36 23.94
C GLU A 485 -10.79 19.18 24.41
N CYS A 486 -10.63 18.15 23.56
CA CYS A 486 -9.81 16.98 23.82
C CYS A 486 -9.08 16.52 22.55
N ILE A 487 -7.76 16.33 22.66
CA ILE A 487 -6.90 15.76 21.61
C ILE A 487 -6.32 14.44 22.12
N PHE A 488 -6.43 13.38 21.33
CA PHE A 488 -5.81 12.10 21.63
C PHE A 488 -4.73 11.77 20.61
N ILE A 489 -3.51 11.53 21.05
CA ILE A 489 -2.37 11.18 20.20
C ILE A 489 -1.99 9.72 20.43
N TYR A 490 -2.09 8.90 19.39
CA TYR A 490 -1.54 7.55 19.38
C TYR A 490 -0.17 7.55 18.71
N VAL A 491 0.83 6.92 19.33
CA VAL A 491 2.20 6.93 18.85
C VAL A 491 2.77 5.51 18.85
N PRO A 492 3.05 4.88 17.71
CA PRO A 492 3.44 3.47 17.67
C PRO A 492 4.85 3.23 18.20
N ASP A 493 5.67 4.27 18.31
CA ASP A 493 7.02 4.22 18.84
C ASP A 493 7.21 5.33 19.88
N ARG A 494 7.79 4.99 21.03
CA ARG A 494 8.13 5.96 22.09
C ARG A 494 9.09 7.04 21.59
N SER A 495 10.00 6.73 20.66
CA SER A 495 10.98 7.69 20.12
C SER A 495 10.33 8.94 19.53
N LEU A 496 9.13 8.79 18.95
CA LEU A 496 8.36 9.90 18.39
C LEU A 496 7.82 10.86 19.46
N LEU A 497 7.59 10.39 20.69
CA LEU A 497 7.22 11.27 21.81
C LEU A 497 8.37 12.18 22.23
N GLU A 498 9.60 11.74 21.98
CA GLU A 498 10.83 12.49 22.27
C GLU A 498 11.23 13.38 21.08
N HIS A 499 10.48 13.34 19.97
CA HIS A 499 10.79 14.13 18.79
C HIS A 499 10.64 15.64 19.10
N PRO A 500 11.72 16.45 19.00
CA PRO A 500 11.70 17.86 19.40
C PRO A 500 10.59 18.67 18.73
N ALA A 501 10.24 18.29 17.51
CA ALA A 501 9.24 18.98 16.74
C ALA A 501 7.81 18.65 17.20
N LEU A 502 7.52 17.39 17.55
CA LEU A 502 6.23 17.04 18.18
C LEU A 502 6.08 17.78 19.51
N ILE A 503 7.14 17.81 20.33
CA ILE A 503 7.15 18.56 21.59
C ILE A 503 6.84 20.04 21.35
N LYS A 504 7.57 20.69 20.43
CA LYS A 504 7.34 22.10 20.08
C LYS A 504 5.92 22.35 19.57
N PHE A 505 5.36 21.43 18.78
CA PHE A 505 3.98 21.51 18.31
C PHE A 505 2.99 21.46 19.48
N LEU A 506 3.16 20.49 20.37
CA LEU A 506 2.31 20.35 21.56
C LEU A 506 2.43 21.57 22.47
N GLU A 507 3.63 22.14 22.63
CA GLU A 507 3.86 23.33 23.45
C GLU A 507 3.24 24.61 22.86
N THR A 508 3.26 24.76 21.54
CA THR A 508 2.90 26.02 20.89
C THR A 508 1.48 26.07 20.31
N ARG A 509 0.88 24.91 19.98
CA ARG A 509 -0.36 24.85 19.20
C ARG A 509 -1.54 24.24 19.93
N LEU A 510 -1.33 23.51 21.03
CA LEU A 510 -2.46 23.03 21.83
C LEU A 510 -3.18 24.21 22.46
N PRO A 511 -4.51 24.35 22.27
CA PRO A 511 -5.28 25.35 23.00
C PRO A 511 -5.08 25.15 24.49
N ARG A 512 -4.95 26.26 25.24
CA ARG A 512 -4.70 26.22 26.70
C ARG A 512 -5.75 25.43 27.49
N GLN A 513 -6.94 25.22 26.93
CA GLN A 513 -8.06 24.51 27.55
C GLN A 513 -8.24 23.08 27.02
N CYS A 514 -7.42 22.64 26.06
CA CYS A 514 -7.54 21.32 25.47
C CYS A 514 -6.89 20.26 26.37
N GLN A 515 -7.61 19.18 26.64
CA GLN A 515 -7.07 18.02 27.35
C GLN A 515 -6.32 17.10 26.38
N LEU A 516 -5.10 16.71 26.75
CA LEU A 516 -4.25 15.85 25.91
C LEU A 516 -4.19 14.43 26.48
N GLY A 517 -4.61 13.46 25.67
CA GLY A 517 -4.35 12.04 25.90
C GLY A 517 -3.24 11.55 24.99
N VAL A 518 -2.25 10.84 25.52
CA VAL A 518 -1.18 10.22 24.72
C VAL A 518 -1.12 8.73 25.02
N CYS A 519 -1.03 7.90 23.99
CA CYS A 519 -0.89 6.45 24.10
C CYS A 519 0.18 5.96 23.12
N TYR A 520 1.07 5.07 23.56
CA TYR A 520 2.03 4.43 22.67
C TYR A 520 1.98 2.91 22.67
N ALA A 521 2.39 2.30 21.56
CA ALA A 521 2.41 0.85 21.42
C ALA A 521 3.59 0.25 22.19
N GLY A 522 3.34 -0.33 23.36
CA GLY A 522 4.37 -1.03 24.14
C GLY A 522 4.08 -1.10 25.64
N GLU A 523 3.42 -0.08 26.19
CA GLU A 523 2.94 -0.06 27.56
C GLU A 523 1.56 0.58 27.61
N LEU A 524 0.63 -0.04 28.33
CA LEU A 524 -0.75 0.43 28.48
C LEU A 524 -0.82 1.57 29.51
N SER A 525 -0.01 2.60 29.30
CA SER A 525 0.06 3.81 30.11
C SER A 525 -0.72 4.90 29.39
N ALA A 526 -2.01 5.02 29.68
CA ALA A 526 -2.79 6.16 29.22
C ALA A 526 -2.53 7.34 30.16
N PHE A 527 -1.82 8.36 29.68
CA PHE A 527 -1.63 9.59 30.43
C PHE A 527 -2.78 10.54 30.10
N VAL A 528 -3.54 10.96 31.11
CA VAL A 528 -4.45 12.10 31.00
C VAL A 528 -3.71 13.29 31.57
N LEU A 529 -3.30 14.22 30.72
CA LEU A 529 -2.77 15.49 31.16
C LEU A 529 -3.95 16.44 31.36
N ALA A 530 -4.44 16.52 32.60
CA ALA A 530 -5.20 17.68 33.04
C ALA A 530 -4.18 18.78 33.35
N HIS A 531 -4.23 19.91 32.66
CA HIS A 531 -3.27 20.98 32.91
C HIS A 531 -3.68 21.77 34.16
N GLU A 532 -2.93 21.60 35.26
CA GLU A 532 -2.50 22.72 36.10
C GLU A 532 -1.39 23.48 35.36
N ASP A 533 -1.30 24.80 35.53
CA ASP A 533 -0.61 25.86 34.77
C ASP A 533 0.85 25.66 34.23
N SER A 534 1.41 24.45 34.10
CA SER A 534 2.65 24.21 33.36
C SER A 534 2.72 22.84 32.64
N LEU A 535 3.34 22.80 31.45
CA LEU A 535 3.67 21.58 30.69
C LEU A 535 4.80 20.74 31.33
N GLN A 536 5.22 21.08 32.55
CA GLN A 536 6.19 20.30 33.32
C GLN A 536 5.87 18.80 33.45
N PRO A 537 4.61 18.34 33.50
CA PRO A 537 4.30 16.91 33.53
C PRO A 537 4.75 16.16 32.28
N VAL A 538 4.69 16.77 31.08
CA VAL A 538 5.21 16.16 29.83
C VAL A 538 6.72 15.99 29.95
N GLN A 539 7.43 17.06 30.36
CA GLN A 539 8.88 17.02 30.55
C GLN A 539 9.30 16.02 31.65
N ARG A 540 8.54 15.87 32.75
CA ARG A 540 8.80 14.87 33.80
C ARG A 540 8.51 13.43 33.37
N ILE A 541 7.48 13.19 32.56
CA ILE A 541 7.20 11.87 31.96
C ILE A 541 8.37 11.48 31.05
N MET A 542 8.86 12.41 30.24
CA MET A 542 9.99 12.17 29.35
C MET A 542 11.32 12.00 30.10
N GLN A 543 11.57 12.73 31.19
CA GLN A 543 12.83 12.65 31.94
C GLN A 543 12.92 11.49 32.94
N ASN A 544 11.82 11.09 33.58
CA ASN A 544 11.85 10.18 34.74
C ASN A 544 11.03 8.89 34.56
N GLY A 545 10.32 8.69 33.45
CA GLY A 545 9.55 7.47 33.17
C GLY A 545 8.46 7.13 34.18
N THR A 546 8.14 8.00 35.14
CA THR A 546 7.16 7.74 36.19
C THR A 546 6.44 9.02 36.61
N LEU A 547 5.11 8.93 36.66
CA LEU A 547 4.26 9.90 37.37
C LEU A 547 3.88 9.26 38.71
N GLN A 548 3.99 10.00 39.82
CA GLN A 548 3.44 9.56 41.10
C GLN A 548 1.91 9.56 41.02
N GLY A 549 1.40 8.38 40.71
CA GLY A 549 0.00 8.04 40.51
C GLY A 549 -0.07 6.58 40.07
N LYS A 550 0.62 5.70 40.80
CA LYS A 550 0.74 4.28 40.47
C LYS A 550 -0.59 3.58 40.78
N VAL A 551 -1.34 3.20 39.74
CA VAL A 551 -2.10 1.95 39.82
C VAL A 551 -1.14 0.85 39.42
N THR A 552 -0.35 0.38 40.39
CA THR A 552 0.51 -0.80 40.21
C THR A 552 -0.36 -2.03 40.06
N PHE A 553 -0.35 -2.63 38.88
CA PHE A 553 -0.63 -4.05 38.76
C PHE A 553 0.71 -4.78 38.87
N SER A 554 0.98 -5.39 40.03
CA SER A 554 2.13 -6.27 40.20
C SER A 554 1.86 -7.62 39.53
N GLY A 555 2.41 -7.82 38.34
CA GLY A 555 2.38 -9.08 37.61
C GLY A 555 2.95 -8.89 36.20
N HIS A 556 3.56 -9.93 35.64
CA HIS A 556 4.06 -9.90 34.26
C HIS A 556 2.87 -9.62 33.30
N PRO A 557 2.99 -8.84 32.21
CA PRO A 557 1.86 -8.45 31.35
C PRO A 557 1.03 -9.65 30.84
N LEU A 558 1.69 -10.77 30.57
CA LEU A 558 1.04 -12.04 30.22
C LEU A 558 0.26 -12.67 31.39
N GLU A 559 0.72 -12.57 32.63
CA GLU A 559 0.02 -13.08 33.81
C GLU A 559 -1.23 -12.25 34.11
N LEU A 560 -1.15 -10.92 33.98
CA LEU A 560 -2.29 -10.02 34.11
C LEU A 560 -3.31 -10.24 33.00
N LEU A 561 -2.87 -10.40 31.75
CA LEU A 561 -3.75 -10.73 30.64
C LEU A 561 -4.43 -12.09 30.84
N THR A 562 -3.67 -13.11 31.26
CA THR A 562 -4.19 -14.45 31.52
C THR A 562 -5.18 -14.44 32.69
N ALA A 563 -4.84 -13.81 33.82
CA ALA A 563 -5.73 -13.70 34.98
C ALA A 563 -7.03 -12.95 34.65
N ARG A 564 -6.94 -11.91 33.80
CA ARG A 564 -8.10 -11.11 33.38
C ARG A 564 -8.99 -11.86 32.38
N LEU A 565 -8.39 -12.58 31.43
CA LEU A 565 -9.11 -13.47 30.51
C LEU A 565 -9.78 -14.64 31.27
N LEU A 566 -9.09 -15.24 32.26
CA LEU A 566 -9.64 -16.29 33.10
C LEU A 566 -10.81 -15.78 33.96
N SER A 567 -10.64 -14.60 34.57
CA SER A 567 -11.70 -13.96 35.37
C SER A 567 -12.93 -13.60 34.53
N GLN A 568 -12.71 -13.13 33.29
CA GLN A 568 -13.79 -12.87 32.35
C GLN A 568 -14.49 -14.15 31.89
N ALA A 569 -13.74 -15.21 31.59
CA ALA A 569 -14.30 -16.53 31.24
C ALA A 569 -15.15 -17.09 32.39
N ILE A 570 -14.69 -16.95 33.64
CA ILE A 570 -15.44 -17.37 34.84
C ILE A 570 -16.72 -16.54 35.00
N LEU A 571 -16.65 -15.21 34.87
CA LEU A 571 -17.82 -14.33 34.90
C LEU A 571 -18.83 -14.67 33.79
N HIS A 572 -18.35 -15.07 32.61
CA HIS A 572 -19.19 -15.55 31.52
C HIS A 572 -19.88 -16.85 31.85
N LEU A 573 -19.16 -17.84 32.39
CA LEU A 573 -19.76 -19.11 32.81
C LEU A 573 -20.82 -18.92 33.91
N VAL A 574 -20.60 -17.98 34.84
CA VAL A 574 -21.59 -17.64 35.90
C VAL A 574 -22.84 -16.99 35.30
N LYS A 575 -22.69 -16.03 34.37
CA LYS A 575 -23.83 -15.37 33.71
C LYS A 575 -24.61 -16.33 32.81
N ILE A 576 -23.91 -17.19 32.08
CA ILE A 576 -24.52 -18.21 31.22
C ILE A 576 -25.26 -19.25 32.08
N LYS A 577 -24.69 -19.69 33.20
CA LYS A 577 -25.36 -20.60 34.13
C LYS A 577 -26.64 -19.98 34.71
N SER A 578 -26.59 -18.70 35.09
CA SER A 578 -27.74 -17.94 35.57
C SER A 578 -28.84 -17.80 34.50
N ALA A 579 -28.47 -17.47 33.26
CA ALA A 579 -29.39 -17.37 32.14
C ALA A 579 -29.97 -18.74 31.73
N ALA A 580 -29.16 -19.80 31.74
CA ALA A 580 -29.59 -21.16 31.43
C ALA A 580 -30.53 -21.74 32.51
N SER A 581 -30.35 -21.34 33.78
CA SER A 581 -31.28 -21.69 34.86
C SER A 581 -32.61 -20.94 34.80
N ALA A 582 -32.65 -19.78 34.13
CA ALA A 582 -33.86 -18.98 33.94
C ALA A 582 -34.64 -19.36 32.67
N ALA A 583 -34.01 -20.03 31.70
CA ALA A 583 -34.63 -20.44 30.46
C ALA A 583 -35.32 -21.81 30.60
N THR A 584 -36.66 -21.82 30.61
CA THR A 584 -37.50 -23.02 30.76
C THR A 584 -37.69 -23.80 29.45
N GLY A 585 -36.61 -24.10 28.72
CA GLY A 585 -36.67 -24.89 27.50
C GLY A 585 -35.32 -25.42 27.02
N GLY A 586 -35.23 -26.74 26.78
CA GLY A 586 -33.97 -27.44 26.48
C GLY A 586 -33.20 -26.92 25.26
N LEU A 587 -33.88 -26.33 24.28
CA LEU A 587 -33.25 -25.74 23.10
C LEU A 587 -32.51 -24.42 23.41
N ALA A 588 -33.04 -23.61 24.34
CA ALA A 588 -32.37 -22.38 24.77
C ALA A 588 -31.12 -22.71 25.60
N SER A 589 -31.21 -23.69 26.50
CA SER A 589 -30.06 -24.15 27.30
C SER A 589 -28.94 -24.73 26.42
N ALA A 590 -29.28 -25.49 25.37
CA ALA A 590 -28.32 -26.01 24.40
C ALA A 590 -27.62 -24.88 23.60
N PHE A 591 -28.36 -23.85 23.20
CA PHE A 591 -27.81 -22.68 22.52
C PHE A 591 -26.85 -21.88 23.42
N TYR A 592 -27.20 -21.70 24.70
CA TYR A 592 -26.32 -21.02 25.67
C TYR A 592 -25.06 -21.82 26.00
N LEU A 593 -25.14 -23.15 26.07
CA LEU A 593 -23.99 -24.03 26.23
C LEU A 593 -23.05 -23.97 25.01
N LEU A 594 -23.60 -23.91 23.79
CA LEU A 594 -22.81 -23.75 22.57
C LEU A 594 -22.08 -22.40 22.54
N LEU A 595 -22.76 -21.31 22.91
CA LEU A 595 -22.14 -19.98 23.02
C LEU A 595 -21.04 -19.94 24.09
N ALA A 596 -21.23 -20.65 25.22
CA ALA A 596 -20.19 -20.78 26.24
C ALA A 596 -18.96 -21.53 25.71
N ALA A 597 -19.17 -22.66 25.03
CA ALA A 597 -18.11 -23.47 24.46
C ALA A 597 -17.32 -22.71 23.39
N LEU A 598 -18.01 -21.97 22.51
CA LEU A 598 -17.39 -21.13 21.49
C LEU A 598 -16.62 -19.96 22.09
N SER A 599 -17.15 -19.33 23.14
CA SER A 599 -16.46 -18.22 23.83
C SER A 599 -15.20 -18.69 24.57
N VAL A 600 -15.23 -19.89 25.16
CA VAL A 600 -14.07 -20.52 25.80
C VAL A 600 -13.04 -20.95 24.76
N ALA A 601 -13.47 -21.58 23.66
CA ALA A 601 -12.57 -22.00 22.57
C ALA A 601 -11.89 -20.80 21.87
N ALA A 602 -12.61 -19.70 21.67
CA ALA A 602 -12.07 -18.48 21.08
C ALA A 602 -11.03 -17.76 21.99
N SER A 603 -11.06 -18.04 23.30
CA SER A 603 -10.19 -17.40 24.29
C SER A 603 -8.94 -18.24 24.64
N LEU A 604 -8.88 -19.49 24.19
CA LEU A 604 -7.85 -20.48 24.51
C LEU A 604 -6.70 -20.71 23.48
N PRO A 605 -6.58 -20.08 22.29
CA PRO A 605 -5.53 -20.48 21.35
C PRO A 605 -4.08 -20.20 21.80
N PHE A 606 -3.86 -19.54 22.94
CA PHE A 606 -2.52 -19.05 23.34
C PHE A 606 -1.91 -19.66 24.60
N VAL A 607 -2.54 -20.67 25.25
CA VAL A 607 -1.94 -21.27 26.46
C VAL A 607 -2.12 -22.79 26.50
N ALA A 608 -1.00 -23.53 26.37
CA ALA A 608 -0.97 -24.96 26.69
C ALA A 608 -0.91 -25.15 28.22
N LEU A 609 -2.00 -25.61 28.84
CA LEU A 609 -2.09 -25.86 30.28
C LEU A 609 -2.46 -27.31 30.57
N LYS A 610 -1.74 -27.94 31.51
CA LYS A 610 -2.11 -29.24 32.10
C LYS A 610 -2.72 -28.97 33.48
N THR A 611 -4.00 -29.29 33.66
CA THR A 611 -4.69 -29.15 34.95
C THR A 611 -4.68 -30.47 35.73
N ARG A 612 -4.35 -30.42 37.03
CA ARG A 612 -4.41 -31.57 37.95
C ARG A 612 -5.38 -31.22 39.08
N PHE A 613 -6.39 -32.06 39.30
CA PHE A 613 -7.34 -31.89 40.42
C PHE A 613 -6.74 -32.50 41.68
N VAL A 614 -6.53 -31.69 42.72
CA VAL A 614 -6.19 -32.18 44.07
C VAL A 614 -7.42 -31.99 44.97
N LYS A 615 -7.90 -33.09 45.54
CA LYS A 615 -9.04 -33.10 46.47
C LYS A 615 -8.49 -33.07 47.89
N GLN A 616 -8.59 -31.93 48.58
CA GLN A 616 -8.33 -31.85 50.02
C GLN A 616 -9.63 -31.56 50.79
N ARG A 617 -9.78 -32.22 51.93
CA ARG A 617 -10.95 -32.18 52.81
C ARG A 617 -10.90 -30.89 53.66
N ALA A 618 -11.95 -30.07 53.57
CA ALA A 618 -12.07 -28.81 54.32
C ALA A 618 -12.38 -29.05 55.80
N TYR A 619 -11.83 -28.21 56.67
CA TYR A 619 -12.48 -27.80 57.92
C TYR A 619 -12.98 -26.36 57.75
N ALA A 620 -14.25 -26.15 58.10
CA ALA A 620 -14.99 -24.88 58.17
C ALA A 620 -15.30 -24.15 56.83
N GLY A 621 -16.41 -24.55 56.19
CA GLY A 621 -17.44 -23.60 55.76
C GLY A 621 -17.30 -22.80 54.46
N ALA A 622 -16.30 -23.02 53.61
CA ALA A 622 -16.26 -22.42 52.27
C ALA A 622 -15.78 -23.41 51.19
N ASN A 623 -16.51 -23.50 50.08
CA ASN A 623 -16.08 -24.25 48.89
C ASN A 623 -15.10 -23.37 48.09
N CYS A 624 -13.79 -23.58 48.25
CA CYS A 624 -12.78 -22.98 47.40
C CYS A 624 -12.21 -24.01 46.42
N ILE A 625 -12.06 -23.63 45.15
CA ILE A 625 -11.36 -24.42 44.12
C ILE A 625 -9.98 -23.77 43.94
N PHE A 626 -8.92 -24.54 44.18
CA PHE A 626 -7.54 -24.09 43.93
C PHE A 626 -7.05 -24.62 42.58
N PHE A 627 -6.39 -23.75 41.82
CA PHE A 627 -5.64 -24.12 40.62
C PHE A 627 -4.16 -23.92 40.90
N GLU A 628 -3.38 -24.99 40.81
CA GLU A 628 -1.92 -24.92 40.89
C GLU A 628 -1.37 -24.75 39.46
N LEU A 629 -0.66 -23.65 39.21
CA LEU A 629 -0.02 -23.36 37.93
C LEU A 629 1.47 -23.70 38.06
N ALA A 630 1.93 -24.73 37.34
CA ALA A 630 3.35 -25.05 37.23
C ALA A 630 3.89 -24.56 35.87
N PRO A 631 4.99 -23.77 35.81
CA PRO A 631 5.61 -23.40 34.55
C PRO A 631 6.29 -24.62 33.91
N MET A 632 6.01 -24.89 32.64
CA MET A 632 6.80 -25.84 31.85
C MET A 632 8.10 -25.16 31.41
N VAL A 633 9.12 -25.17 32.26
CA VAL A 633 10.51 -25.02 31.79
C VAL A 633 11.00 -26.42 31.43
N LYS A 634 10.90 -26.80 30.15
CA LYS A 634 11.73 -27.90 29.64
C LYS A 634 13.13 -27.30 29.44
N SER A 635 14.06 -27.64 30.34
CA SER A 635 15.48 -27.50 30.06
C SER A 635 15.80 -28.26 28.77
N LEU A 636 16.40 -27.58 27.79
CA LEU A 636 17.02 -28.20 26.62
C LEU A 636 18.12 -29.18 27.11
N PRO A 637 18.27 -30.37 26.52
CA PRO A 637 19.42 -31.21 26.80
C PRO A 637 20.68 -30.55 26.24
N SER A 638 21.78 -30.60 27.01
CA SER A 638 23.10 -30.16 26.60
C SER A 638 23.62 -30.96 25.40
N GLU A 639 24.25 -30.27 24.46
CA GLU A 639 25.06 -30.85 23.37
C GLU A 639 26.30 -31.56 23.94
N SER A 640 26.10 -32.77 24.45
CA SER A 640 27.15 -33.77 24.59
C SER A 640 26.43 -35.09 24.84
N ASP A 641 26.08 -35.79 23.77
CA ASP A 641 25.98 -37.25 23.68
C ASP A 641 25.26 -37.61 22.37
N ALA A 642 26.06 -37.74 21.31
CA ALA A 642 25.76 -38.60 20.19
C ALA A 642 26.95 -39.56 20.02
N PRO A 643 26.75 -40.83 19.66
CA PRO A 643 27.81 -41.59 19.02
C PRO A 643 28.15 -40.99 17.64
#